data_AF-A0A2T2XB16-F1
#
_entry.id   AF-A0A2T2XB16-F1
#
_cell.length_a   1.000
_cell.length_b   1.000
_cell.length_c   1.000
_cell.angle_alpha   90.00
_cell.angle_beta   90.00
_cell.angle_gamma   90.00
#
_symmetry.space_group_name_H-M   'P 1'
#
loop_
_entity.id
_entity.type
_entity.pdbx_description
1 polymer ?
#
loop_
_entity_poly.entity_id
_entity_poly.type
_entity_poly.pdbx_seq_one_letter_code
_entity_poly.pdbx_strand_id
1 'polypeptide(L)'
;MQTFAEGSLHQSIQNLLVPIDSEQKQQFMVTLAPFFGNRLLLQADRLTAYSYDATAEQYRPDAALVVENEDELRRVLEAADKFGIPVIARGSGSNISGGTLPIVGGIVLSLTRLKHIRKIDPENRSATVEPGVVNADLQMALKPYGFFFPPDPASHRIATVGGNVAEGSGGPHCVKYGTTTHYVRSLRVLLADGTPVVCSDKFTRVDWPGLLTGSEGTLAVITEMTVRILPLPSHTGMLLAGFSSVVEAVSAVSGIVRARQIPSTLELLDKATLDTVRPFINAGYPNSEAVLLIEVDGSEASVQQQLEQLVAILKTFHAEPIVVAETPEQADRLMAARRSAYGAAARLASHVWTQDVTVPRPLLADMMSHVLTIARHYALSINTVAHAGDGNLHPLIPFHPDNRDEVDRMRAADHDILQKATELGGSITGEHGIGIDKLHELPLMFSEDELSAMYAVKRAFDPRGLLNPGKAVLPVTAEPSVSAPPQYPPLPGSLEPGSIPELREILRNAEFQHAPLGTDQNRYQGECRISLTHLRNIVDFDPDNMTITVEAGMPFEDFAAFLRDHRLMFPPVPLHSQQTLGALVAEGLPHLTQFGYGPLKNWILGVEVVDGRGCLLRFGRKIMKNVAGLDMPKLFIGSLGQYGIITTIILRLQPEIPTPRVYTLERGALTGTKDQDLVRKLSPLAPGVQGLWMFSGQIVIFLDGRDLATQESQLQTVLQDLNCSYQTHEAAPVIAMTQSFLSGLYHRAYDNNQAIILGCGQAEGVRDPYYLQLDGSLWIAPETNQNLKAFPGSRRLDQSGWHILGPEDPHLAAIAERIKHYFDPAKILTHVP
;
A
#
# COMPACT_ATOMS: atom_id res chain seq x y z
N MET A 1 27.47 17.98 15.57
CA MET A 1 26.17 17.43 15.97
C MET A 1 26.43 16.52 17.16
N GLN A 2 25.80 16.77 18.31
CA GLN A 2 26.10 16.07 19.56
C GLN A 2 25.77 14.58 19.45
N THR A 3 26.73 13.75 19.86
CA THR A 3 26.59 12.32 20.14
C THR A 3 25.45 12.11 21.12
N PHE A 4 24.29 11.72 20.62
CA PHE A 4 23.16 11.29 21.43
C PHE A 4 23.33 9.80 21.74
N ALA A 5 23.86 9.51 22.92
CA ALA A 5 23.85 8.17 23.50
C ALA A 5 22.40 7.70 23.63
N GLU A 6 22.15 6.39 23.49
CA GLU A 6 20.86 5.68 23.64
C GLU A 6 19.96 6.20 24.79
N GLY A 7 20.56 6.75 25.84
CA GLY A 7 19.86 7.43 26.92
C GLY A 7 18.98 8.60 26.48
N SER A 8 19.28 9.32 25.39
CA SER A 8 18.49 10.50 25.00
C SER A 8 17.22 10.18 24.21
N LEU A 9 17.20 9.13 23.37
CA LEU A 9 15.98 8.71 22.67
C LEU A 9 15.00 8.13 23.69
N HIS A 10 15.48 7.20 24.52
CA HIS A 10 14.68 6.62 25.58
C HIS A 10 14.18 7.69 26.55
N GLN A 11 15.03 8.63 26.96
CA GLN A 11 14.62 9.73 27.84
C GLN A 11 13.70 10.73 27.13
N SER A 12 13.87 11.02 25.84
CA SER A 12 12.96 11.91 25.10
C SER A 12 11.58 11.28 24.90
N ILE A 13 11.52 9.99 24.54
CA ILE A 13 10.26 9.23 24.47
C ILE A 13 9.63 9.08 25.85
N GLN A 14 10.40 8.77 26.89
CA GLN A 14 9.90 8.70 28.27
C GLN A 14 9.40 10.06 28.77
N ASN A 15 10.05 11.16 28.39
CA ASN A 15 9.61 12.52 28.75
C ASN A 15 8.31 12.91 28.03
N LEU A 16 8.03 12.31 26.86
CA LEU A 16 6.79 12.50 26.10
C LEU A 16 5.63 11.67 26.66
N LEU A 17 5.89 10.73 27.58
CA LEU A 17 4.90 9.79 28.08
C LEU A 17 4.69 9.97 29.59
N VAL A 18 3.43 10.00 29.99
CA VAL A 18 3.07 10.08 31.41
C VAL A 18 3.47 8.76 32.09
N PRO A 19 4.28 8.78 33.16
CA PRO A 19 4.59 7.58 33.92
C PRO A 19 3.30 6.92 34.40
N ILE A 20 3.11 5.66 34.04
CA ILE A 20 1.93 4.90 34.46
C ILE A 20 2.06 4.59 35.94
N ASP A 21 1.03 4.93 36.70
CA ASP A 21 1.01 4.68 38.14
C ASP A 21 1.00 3.17 38.45
N SER A 22 1.70 2.79 39.52
CA SER A 22 1.86 1.38 39.91
C SER A 22 0.55 0.75 40.37
N GLU A 23 -0.35 1.54 40.98
CA GLU A 23 -1.69 1.07 41.37
C GLU A 23 -2.55 0.84 40.13
N GLN A 24 -2.51 1.73 39.14
CA GLN A 24 -3.19 1.56 37.85
C GLN A 24 -2.74 0.27 37.14
N LYS A 25 -1.43 0.00 37.08
CA LYS A 25 -0.90 -1.25 36.54
C LYS A 25 -1.47 -2.46 37.29
N GLN A 26 -1.40 -2.45 38.62
CA GLN A 26 -1.91 -3.57 39.42
C GLN A 26 -3.41 -3.79 39.21
N GLN A 27 -4.20 -2.72 39.19
CA GLN A 27 -5.64 -2.78 38.99
C GLN A 27 -6.02 -3.29 37.60
N PHE A 28 -5.28 -2.88 36.56
CA PHE A 28 -5.44 -3.41 35.21
C PHE A 28 -5.22 -4.95 35.21
N MET A 29 -4.14 -5.41 35.84
CA MET A 29 -3.78 -6.84 35.85
C MET A 29 -4.79 -7.69 36.62
N VAL A 30 -5.26 -7.19 37.77
CA VAL A 30 -6.33 -7.81 38.56
C VAL A 30 -7.64 -7.87 37.77
N THR A 31 -7.94 -6.85 36.97
CA THR A 31 -9.15 -6.81 36.14
C THR A 31 -9.14 -7.91 35.07
N LEU A 32 -7.98 -8.21 34.48
CA LEU A 32 -7.87 -9.20 33.40
C LEU A 32 -7.62 -10.64 33.89
N ALA A 33 -6.98 -10.83 35.04
CA ALA A 33 -6.60 -12.15 35.53
C ALA A 33 -7.73 -13.22 35.50
N PRO A 34 -9.00 -12.90 35.84
CA PRO A 34 -10.10 -13.89 35.80
C PRO A 34 -10.41 -14.43 34.39
N PHE A 35 -10.08 -13.69 33.33
CA PHE A 35 -10.43 -14.04 31.96
C PHE A 35 -9.32 -14.82 31.24
N PHE A 36 -8.05 -14.57 31.59
CA PHE A 36 -6.91 -15.07 30.83
C PHE A 36 -6.14 -16.21 31.51
N GLY A 37 -6.27 -16.37 32.83
CA GLY A 37 -5.58 -17.45 33.55
C GLY A 37 -4.08 -17.49 33.25
N ASN A 38 -3.58 -18.62 32.74
CA ASN A 38 -2.16 -18.83 32.42
C ASN A 38 -1.68 -18.14 31.11
N ARG A 39 -2.58 -17.49 30.37
CA ARG A 39 -2.29 -16.69 29.17
C ARG A 39 -1.95 -15.23 29.48
N LEU A 40 -2.15 -14.80 30.73
CA LEU A 40 -1.58 -13.57 31.27
C LEU A 40 -0.19 -13.88 31.85
N LEU A 41 0.84 -13.41 31.17
CA LEU A 41 2.24 -13.69 31.49
C LEU A 41 2.82 -12.55 32.31
N LEU A 42 3.40 -12.87 33.47
CA LEU A 42 3.99 -11.91 34.42
C LEU A 42 5.43 -12.26 34.78
N GLN A 43 5.76 -13.54 34.68
CA GLN A 43 7.04 -14.08 35.11
C GLN A 43 8.14 -13.64 34.13
N ALA A 44 9.31 -13.26 34.67
CA ALA A 44 10.40 -12.67 33.90
C ALA A 44 10.89 -13.57 32.75
N ASP A 45 11.00 -14.88 33.01
CA ASP A 45 11.36 -15.90 32.04
C ASP A 45 10.36 -15.97 30.87
N ARG A 46 9.07 -15.86 31.15
CA ARG A 46 8.01 -15.85 30.13
C ARG A 46 7.94 -14.55 29.34
N LEU A 47 8.18 -13.41 30.00
CA LEU A 47 8.19 -12.10 29.36
C LEU A 47 9.39 -11.90 28.42
N THR A 48 10.48 -12.66 28.61
CA THR A 48 11.68 -12.55 27.77
C THR A 48 11.36 -12.77 26.29
N ALA A 49 10.49 -13.73 25.95
CA ALA A 49 10.07 -14.00 24.57
C ALA A 49 9.30 -12.84 23.89
N TYR A 50 8.81 -11.90 24.69
CA TYR A 50 8.06 -10.71 24.23
C TYR A 50 8.87 -9.42 24.38
N SER A 51 10.14 -9.51 24.80
CA SER A 51 10.99 -8.35 25.03
C SER A 51 11.82 -7.93 23.82
N TYR A 52 11.89 -8.75 22.79
CA TYR A 52 12.71 -8.52 21.59
C TYR A 52 11.94 -8.87 20.31
N ASP A 53 12.38 -8.33 19.18
CA ASP A 53 12.02 -8.76 17.82
C ASP A 53 13.30 -9.06 17.02
N ALA A 54 13.28 -8.98 15.69
CA ALA A 54 14.46 -9.31 14.89
C ALA A 54 15.50 -8.17 14.83
N THR A 55 15.28 -7.07 15.55
CA THR A 55 16.32 -6.09 15.88
C THR A 55 17.33 -6.65 16.91
N ALA A 56 18.36 -5.86 17.18
CA ALA A 56 19.35 -6.16 18.22
C ALA A 56 18.91 -5.75 19.64
N GLU A 57 17.74 -5.13 19.79
CA GLU A 57 17.34 -4.47 21.04
C GLU A 57 16.36 -5.31 21.89
N GLN A 58 16.36 -5.05 23.20
CA GLN A 58 15.46 -5.72 24.15
C GLN A 58 14.87 -4.74 25.17
N TYR A 59 13.56 -4.74 25.31
CA TYR A 59 12.82 -3.96 26.31
C TYR A 59 11.80 -4.86 27.00
N ARG A 60 11.80 -4.88 28.33
CA ARG A 60 10.91 -5.76 29.08
C ARG A 60 9.50 -5.15 29.20
N PRO A 61 8.43 -5.85 28.78
CA PRO A 61 7.07 -5.40 29.04
C PRO A 61 6.65 -5.61 30.50
N ASP A 62 5.63 -4.90 30.96
CA ASP A 62 5.00 -5.14 32.27
C ASP A 62 4.20 -6.46 32.27
N ALA A 63 3.59 -6.80 31.13
CA ALA A 63 2.91 -8.06 30.90
C ALA A 63 2.90 -8.48 29.43
N ALA A 64 2.64 -9.75 29.17
CA ALA A 64 2.28 -10.22 27.85
C ALA A 64 1.00 -11.06 27.93
N LEU A 65 0.15 -10.95 26.90
CA LEU A 65 -1.15 -11.60 26.90
C LEU A 65 -1.42 -12.22 25.53
N VAL A 66 -1.86 -13.49 25.54
CA VAL A 66 -2.21 -14.23 24.32
C VAL A 66 -3.73 -14.31 24.18
N VAL A 67 -4.28 -13.58 23.22
CA VAL A 67 -5.74 -13.54 22.95
C VAL A 67 -6.13 -14.67 22.01
N GLU A 68 -7.33 -15.22 22.18
CA GLU A 68 -7.86 -16.31 21.35
C GLU A 68 -9.10 -15.92 20.53
N ASN A 69 -9.69 -14.77 20.81
CA ASN A 69 -10.83 -14.22 20.08
C ASN A 69 -10.86 -12.69 20.21
N GLU A 70 -11.71 -12.06 19.41
CA GLU A 70 -11.86 -10.61 19.39
C GLU A 70 -12.46 -10.04 20.68
N ASP A 71 -13.39 -10.75 21.33
CA ASP A 71 -13.99 -10.30 22.59
C ASP A 71 -12.96 -10.15 23.71
N GLU A 72 -12.01 -11.09 23.79
CA GLU A 72 -10.87 -10.98 24.69
C GLU A 72 -10.00 -9.77 24.36
N LEU A 73 -9.69 -9.56 23.08
CA LEU A 73 -8.89 -8.42 22.66
C LEU A 73 -9.59 -7.09 23.01
N ARG A 74 -10.89 -6.98 22.74
CA ARG A 74 -11.69 -5.81 23.12
C ARG A 74 -11.65 -5.54 24.63
N ARG A 75 -11.81 -6.58 25.46
CA ARG A 75 -11.71 -6.44 26.93
C ARG A 75 -10.36 -5.89 27.37
N VAL A 76 -9.28 -6.31 26.70
CA VAL A 76 -7.94 -5.81 27.00
C VAL A 76 -7.81 -4.34 26.64
N LEU A 77 -8.30 -3.94 25.46
CA LEU A 77 -8.27 -2.55 25.00
C LEU A 77 -9.13 -1.63 25.87
N GLU A 78 -10.35 -2.05 26.22
CA GLU A 78 -11.23 -1.30 27.15
C GLU A 78 -10.58 -1.11 28.52
N ALA A 79 -9.92 -2.14 29.05
CA ALA A 79 -9.18 -2.04 30.32
C ALA A 79 -7.95 -1.14 30.17
N ALA A 80 -7.23 -1.26 29.06
CA ALA A 80 -6.02 -0.49 28.79
C ALA A 80 -6.36 1.00 28.66
N ASP A 81 -7.41 1.34 27.94
CA ASP A 81 -7.97 2.68 27.92
C ASP A 81 -8.34 3.12 29.34
N LYS A 82 -9.21 2.40 30.04
CA LYS A 82 -9.64 2.78 31.40
C LYS A 82 -8.48 3.10 32.35
N PHE A 83 -7.40 2.32 32.33
CA PHE A 83 -6.26 2.47 33.24
C PHE A 83 -5.06 3.20 32.65
N GLY A 84 -5.11 3.63 31.39
CA GLY A 84 -4.01 4.33 30.72
C GLY A 84 -2.78 3.46 30.47
N ILE A 85 -3.00 2.19 30.11
CA ILE A 85 -1.91 1.23 29.88
C ILE A 85 -1.57 1.17 28.38
N PRO A 86 -0.31 1.36 27.97
CA PRO A 86 0.14 1.14 26.60
C PRO A 86 -0.03 -0.29 26.14
N VAL A 87 -0.41 -0.44 24.87
CA VAL A 87 -0.67 -1.71 24.22
C VAL A 87 0.16 -1.82 22.96
N ILE A 88 0.93 -2.91 22.85
CA ILE A 88 1.74 -3.25 21.70
C ILE A 88 1.14 -4.51 21.07
N ALA A 89 0.46 -4.35 19.93
CA ALA A 89 -0.03 -5.50 19.16
C ALA A 89 1.15 -6.21 18.49
N ARG A 90 1.20 -7.55 18.61
CA ARG A 90 2.31 -8.36 18.10
C ARG A 90 1.80 -9.60 17.37
N GLY A 91 2.28 -9.78 16.15
CA GLY A 91 2.22 -11.05 15.41
C GLY A 91 3.29 -12.02 15.90
N SER A 92 4.14 -12.52 15.01
CA SER A 92 5.27 -13.38 15.38
C SER A 92 6.49 -12.61 15.93
N GLY A 93 6.56 -11.29 15.72
CA GLY A 93 7.70 -10.46 16.12
C GLY A 93 8.92 -10.63 15.21
N SER A 94 8.70 -10.82 13.91
CA SER A 94 9.76 -10.95 12.90
C SER A 94 10.17 -9.63 12.23
N ASN A 95 9.63 -8.48 12.66
CA ASN A 95 10.02 -7.17 12.12
C ASN A 95 11.45 -6.81 12.56
N ILE A 96 12.09 -5.92 11.80
CA ILE A 96 13.47 -5.47 12.01
C ILE A 96 13.50 -3.93 12.22
N SER A 97 12.35 -3.31 12.47
CA SER A 97 12.22 -1.86 12.76
C SER A 97 12.14 -1.56 14.26
N GLY A 98 11.94 -2.58 15.10
CA GLY A 98 11.64 -2.43 16.51
C GLY A 98 10.17 -2.08 16.75
N GLY A 99 9.30 -2.25 15.74
CA GLY A 99 7.88 -1.96 15.77
C GLY A 99 7.13 -2.68 16.90
N THR A 100 7.66 -3.82 17.38
CA THR A 100 7.04 -4.60 18.45
C THR A 100 7.74 -4.54 19.80
N LEU A 101 8.76 -3.67 19.93
CA LEU A 101 9.48 -3.50 21.19
C LEU A 101 8.66 -2.67 22.19
N PRO A 102 8.46 -3.13 23.44
CA PRO A 102 7.73 -2.39 24.45
C PRO A 102 8.65 -1.34 25.13
N ILE A 103 9.13 -0.36 24.36
CA ILE A 103 10.11 0.66 24.80
C ILE A 103 9.61 1.54 25.97
N VAL A 104 8.31 1.49 26.25
CA VAL A 104 7.63 2.25 27.32
C VAL A 104 7.07 1.34 28.42
N GLY A 105 7.38 0.04 28.37
CA GLY A 105 6.68 -0.99 29.13
C GLY A 105 5.28 -1.26 28.56
N GLY A 106 4.29 -1.40 29.44
CA GLY A 106 2.92 -1.75 29.06
C GLY A 106 2.80 -3.22 28.67
N ILE A 107 1.91 -3.52 27.72
CA ILE A 107 1.47 -4.88 27.46
C ILE A 107 1.69 -5.26 26.01
N VAL A 108 2.35 -6.38 25.82
CA VAL A 108 2.46 -7.01 24.51
C VAL A 108 1.28 -7.97 24.30
N LEU A 109 0.43 -7.68 23.31
CA LEU A 109 -0.72 -8.49 22.92
C LEU A 109 -0.37 -9.38 21.73
N SER A 110 -0.23 -10.67 22.00
CA SER A 110 0.06 -11.68 21.00
C SER A 110 -1.21 -12.09 20.27
N LEU A 111 -1.30 -11.76 18.98
CA LEU A 111 -2.42 -12.10 18.09
C LEU A 111 -2.26 -13.46 17.38
N THR A 112 -1.17 -14.18 17.64
CA THR A 112 -0.80 -15.43 16.95
C THR A 112 -1.78 -16.59 17.10
N ARG A 113 -2.75 -16.53 18.02
CA ARG A 113 -3.84 -17.52 18.12
C ARG A 113 -5.10 -17.14 17.34
N LEU A 114 -5.24 -15.89 16.91
CA LEU A 114 -6.23 -15.47 15.91
C LEU A 114 -5.70 -15.86 14.53
N LYS A 115 -5.76 -17.14 14.17
CA LYS A 115 -5.10 -17.70 12.99
C LYS A 115 -6.02 -18.52 12.07
N HIS A 116 -7.31 -18.24 12.11
CA HIS A 116 -8.28 -18.85 11.22
C HIS A 116 -8.28 -18.17 9.85
N ILE A 117 -8.20 -18.98 8.80
CA ILE A 117 -8.64 -18.58 7.46
C ILE A 117 -10.17 -18.71 7.47
N ARG A 118 -10.86 -17.57 7.54
CA ARG A 118 -12.32 -17.51 7.72
C ARG A 118 -13.06 -17.90 6.45
N LYS A 119 -12.57 -17.44 5.30
CA LYS A 119 -13.17 -17.69 3.98
C LYS A 119 -12.12 -17.62 2.89
N ILE A 120 -12.17 -18.54 1.93
CA ILE A 120 -11.52 -18.39 0.62
C ILE A 120 -12.65 -18.28 -0.40
N ASP A 121 -12.64 -17.20 -1.18
CA ASP A 121 -13.65 -16.90 -2.19
C ASP A 121 -12.97 -16.77 -3.57
N PRO A 122 -12.77 -17.89 -4.28
CA PRO A 122 -12.15 -17.90 -5.60
C PRO A 122 -12.92 -17.08 -6.64
N GLU A 123 -14.25 -17.01 -6.52
CA GLU A 123 -15.13 -16.30 -7.45
C GLU A 123 -14.90 -14.79 -7.36
N ASN A 124 -14.79 -14.27 -6.14
CA ASN A 124 -14.48 -12.87 -5.88
C ASN A 124 -12.98 -12.56 -5.76
N ARG A 125 -12.12 -13.58 -5.98
CA ARG A 125 -10.66 -13.51 -5.82
C ARG A 125 -10.25 -12.82 -4.53
N SER A 126 -10.81 -13.32 -3.44
CA SER A 126 -10.47 -12.83 -2.11
C SER A 126 -10.31 -13.95 -1.09
N ALA A 127 -9.60 -13.65 -0.02
CA ALA A 127 -9.55 -14.48 1.17
C ALA A 127 -9.71 -13.61 2.41
N THR A 128 -10.54 -14.05 3.35
CA THR A 128 -10.74 -13.40 4.66
C THR A 128 -9.98 -14.19 5.70
N VAL A 129 -9.06 -13.53 6.42
CA VAL A 129 -8.12 -14.15 7.35
C VAL A 129 -8.00 -13.35 8.64
N GLU A 130 -7.74 -14.05 9.74
CA GLU A 130 -7.34 -13.44 11.01
C GLU A 130 -5.85 -13.04 11.00
N PRO A 131 -5.43 -12.05 11.83
CA PRO A 131 -4.09 -11.43 11.77
C PRO A 131 -2.93 -12.39 12.08
N GLY A 132 -3.18 -13.47 12.81
CA GLY A 132 -2.20 -14.48 13.21
C GLY A 132 -1.98 -15.60 12.20
N VAL A 133 -2.72 -15.63 11.07
CA VAL A 133 -2.44 -16.56 9.96
C VAL A 133 -1.02 -16.30 9.46
N VAL A 134 -0.18 -17.34 9.36
CA VAL A 134 1.16 -17.21 8.77
C VAL A 134 1.03 -17.06 7.26
N ASN A 135 1.83 -16.18 6.65
CA ASN A 135 1.75 -15.91 5.21
C ASN A 135 1.91 -17.21 4.39
N ALA A 136 2.92 -18.04 4.70
CA ALA A 136 3.11 -19.33 4.05
C ALA A 136 1.92 -20.30 4.18
N ASP A 137 1.21 -20.27 5.32
CA ASP A 137 0.02 -21.10 5.53
C ASP A 137 -1.14 -20.64 4.63
N LEU A 138 -1.30 -19.32 4.46
CA LEU A 138 -2.27 -18.77 3.50
C LEU A 138 -1.93 -19.20 2.07
N GLN A 139 -0.66 -19.09 1.66
CA GLN A 139 -0.23 -19.54 0.33
C GLN A 139 -0.57 -21.01 0.09
N MET A 140 -0.28 -21.88 1.07
CA MET A 140 -0.59 -23.30 0.99
C MET A 140 -2.10 -23.56 0.91
N ALA A 141 -2.92 -22.79 1.63
CA ALA A 141 -4.38 -22.91 1.59
C ALA A 141 -5.00 -22.43 0.27
N LEU A 142 -4.38 -21.44 -0.40
CA LEU A 142 -4.86 -20.92 -1.69
C LEU A 142 -4.50 -21.81 -2.88
N LYS A 143 -3.37 -22.53 -2.80
CA LYS A 143 -2.83 -23.34 -3.91
C LYS A 143 -3.84 -24.35 -4.51
N PRO A 144 -4.62 -25.13 -3.72
CA PRO A 144 -5.63 -26.04 -4.27
C PRO A 144 -6.74 -25.35 -5.09
N TYR A 145 -6.96 -24.05 -4.85
CA TYR A 145 -7.93 -23.25 -5.60
C TYR A 145 -7.33 -22.62 -6.87
N GLY A 146 -6.02 -22.78 -7.11
CA GLY A 146 -5.34 -22.15 -8.24
C GLY A 146 -5.00 -20.68 -8.01
N PHE A 147 -4.85 -20.24 -6.76
CA PHE A 147 -4.55 -18.84 -6.40
C PHE A 147 -3.33 -18.72 -5.49
N PHE A 148 -2.80 -17.50 -5.41
CA PHE A 148 -1.78 -17.10 -4.44
C PHE A 148 -2.03 -15.67 -3.93
N PHE A 149 -1.43 -15.35 -2.79
CA PHE A 149 -1.38 -14.01 -2.20
C PHE A 149 -0.01 -13.39 -2.51
N PRO A 150 0.08 -12.33 -3.35
CA PRO A 150 1.37 -11.90 -3.88
C PRO A 150 2.41 -11.37 -2.88
N PRO A 151 2.04 -10.65 -1.79
CA PRO A 151 3.02 -10.21 -0.81
C PRO A 151 3.78 -11.39 -0.17
N ASP A 152 5.10 -11.43 -0.36
CA ASP A 152 5.95 -12.58 -0.03
C ASP A 152 7.26 -12.20 0.70
N PRO A 153 7.18 -11.53 1.87
CA PRO A 153 8.37 -11.05 2.56
C PRO A 153 9.39 -12.18 2.81
N ALA A 154 10.67 -11.82 2.96
CA ALA A 154 11.71 -12.82 3.21
C ALA A 154 11.36 -13.74 4.40
N SER A 155 10.68 -13.21 5.40
CA SER A 155 10.17 -13.87 6.60
C SER A 155 8.82 -14.58 6.45
N HIS A 156 8.23 -14.71 5.26
CA HIS A 156 6.88 -15.28 5.01
C HIS A 156 6.57 -16.63 5.70
N ARG A 157 7.59 -17.44 6.02
CA ARG A 157 7.45 -18.71 6.75
C ARG A 157 7.07 -18.54 8.22
N ILE A 158 7.26 -17.34 8.78
CA ILE A 158 6.97 -17.02 10.19
C ILE A 158 6.18 -15.71 10.34
N ALA A 159 6.24 -14.81 9.36
CA ALA A 159 5.49 -13.56 9.37
C ALA A 159 3.99 -13.87 9.25
N THR A 160 3.18 -13.17 10.06
CA THR A 160 1.74 -13.30 10.00
C THR A 160 1.16 -12.28 9.02
N VAL A 161 0.02 -12.59 8.38
CA VAL A 161 -0.63 -11.67 7.43
C VAL A 161 -0.98 -10.34 8.10
N GLY A 162 -1.37 -10.34 9.38
CA GLY A 162 -1.58 -9.13 10.16
C GLY A 162 -0.31 -8.29 10.33
N GLY A 163 0.84 -8.94 10.57
CA GLY A 163 2.14 -8.28 10.58
C GLY A 163 2.52 -7.71 9.21
N ASN A 164 2.26 -8.45 8.14
CA ASN A 164 2.48 -7.98 6.77
C ASN A 164 1.72 -6.68 6.47
N VAL A 165 0.48 -6.56 6.95
CA VAL A 165 -0.31 -5.33 6.79
C VAL A 165 0.14 -4.24 7.75
N ALA A 166 0.43 -4.55 9.01
CA ALA A 166 0.89 -3.55 9.97
C ALA A 166 2.20 -2.88 9.52
N GLU A 167 3.14 -3.64 8.94
CA GLU A 167 4.43 -3.11 8.45
C GLU A 167 4.38 -2.61 6.99
N GLY A 168 3.25 -2.81 6.29
CA GLY A 168 3.17 -2.49 4.85
C GLY A 168 4.12 -3.31 3.98
N SER A 169 4.45 -4.53 4.41
CA SER A 169 5.53 -5.35 3.87
C SER A 169 5.48 -5.56 2.34
N GLY A 170 6.66 -5.72 1.75
CA GLY A 170 6.86 -6.09 0.36
C GLY A 170 7.45 -7.50 0.21
N GLY A 171 8.20 -7.67 -0.87
CA GLY A 171 8.97 -8.87 -1.19
C GLY A 171 9.59 -8.79 -2.59
N PRO A 172 10.25 -9.88 -3.03
CA PRO A 172 10.82 -9.98 -4.38
C PRO A 172 9.80 -9.79 -5.51
N HIS A 173 8.54 -10.17 -5.29
CA HIS A 173 7.48 -10.13 -6.29
C HIS A 173 6.88 -8.74 -6.53
N CYS A 174 7.28 -7.72 -5.76
CA CYS A 174 6.67 -6.39 -5.80
C CYS A 174 6.84 -5.68 -7.15
N VAL A 175 7.88 -6.01 -7.92
CA VAL A 175 8.14 -5.35 -9.21
C VAL A 175 6.98 -5.51 -10.18
N LYS A 176 6.43 -6.72 -10.24
CA LYS A 176 5.24 -7.03 -11.04
C LYS A 176 3.95 -6.81 -10.28
N TYR A 177 3.89 -7.22 -9.01
CA TYR A 177 2.63 -7.37 -8.29
C TYR A 177 2.35 -6.25 -7.27
N GLY A 178 3.33 -5.42 -6.94
CA GLY A 178 3.23 -4.39 -5.91
C GLY A 178 3.30 -4.93 -4.46
N THR A 179 3.18 -4.02 -3.50
CA THR A 179 3.26 -4.27 -2.05
C THR A 179 1.92 -4.67 -1.41
N THR A 180 1.96 -5.00 -0.10
CA THR A 180 0.79 -5.46 0.67
C THR A 180 -0.43 -4.54 0.55
N THR A 181 -0.26 -3.20 0.56
CA THR A 181 -1.40 -2.26 0.50
C THR A 181 -2.28 -2.44 -0.73
N HIS A 182 -1.75 -2.95 -1.83
CA HIS A 182 -2.49 -3.19 -3.07
C HIS A 182 -3.45 -4.37 -2.99
N TYR A 183 -3.26 -5.22 -1.97
CA TYR A 183 -4.02 -6.44 -1.76
C TYR A 183 -4.99 -6.34 -0.61
N VAL A 184 -4.91 -5.32 0.25
CA VAL A 184 -5.87 -5.11 1.34
C VAL A 184 -7.15 -4.49 0.79
N ARG A 185 -8.25 -5.25 0.86
CA ARG A 185 -9.59 -4.79 0.45
C ARG A 185 -10.37 -4.23 1.63
N SER A 186 -10.41 -4.96 2.74
CA SER A 186 -11.10 -4.53 3.95
C SER A 186 -10.34 -4.93 5.19
N LEU A 187 -10.49 -4.15 6.25
CA LEU A 187 -9.97 -4.45 7.57
C LEU A 187 -11.11 -4.34 8.59
N ARG A 188 -11.16 -5.31 9.50
CA ARG A 188 -11.83 -5.18 10.78
C ARG A 188 -10.77 -4.87 11.81
N VAL A 189 -10.98 -3.81 12.57
CA VAL A 189 -10.03 -3.32 13.57
C VAL A 189 -10.73 -2.96 14.86
N LEU A 190 -9.97 -2.93 15.96
CA LEU A 190 -10.37 -2.32 17.21
C LEU A 190 -9.55 -1.05 17.43
N LEU A 191 -10.23 0.06 17.74
CA LEU A 191 -9.59 1.31 18.14
C LEU A 191 -9.01 1.19 19.57
N ALA A 192 -8.28 2.21 20.01
CA ALA A 192 -7.62 2.22 21.32
C ALA A 192 -8.56 1.96 22.51
N ASP A 193 -9.82 2.40 22.39
CA ASP A 193 -10.88 2.21 23.40
C ASP A 193 -11.62 0.86 23.28
N GLY A 194 -11.21 -0.01 22.34
CA GLY A 194 -11.87 -1.27 22.05
C GLY A 194 -13.07 -1.16 21.10
N THR A 195 -13.37 0.02 20.56
CA THR A 195 -14.45 0.20 19.59
C THR A 195 -14.15 -0.57 18.29
N PRO A 196 -15.04 -1.47 17.83
CA PRO A 196 -14.88 -2.16 16.57
C PRO A 196 -15.22 -1.25 15.39
N VAL A 197 -14.36 -1.26 14.38
CA VAL A 197 -14.52 -0.53 13.12
C VAL A 197 -14.27 -1.48 11.96
N VAL A 198 -15.08 -1.37 10.91
CA VAL A 198 -14.85 -2.05 9.64
C VAL A 198 -14.62 -0.99 8.56
N CYS A 199 -13.50 -1.09 7.86
CA CYS A 199 -13.22 -0.25 6.70
C CYS A 199 -12.97 -1.09 5.46
N SER A 200 -13.30 -0.54 4.29
CA SER A 200 -13.27 -1.27 3.03
C SER A 200 -13.06 -0.31 1.86
N ASP A 201 -12.21 -0.70 0.92
CA ASP A 201 -11.96 0.02 -0.33
C ASP A 201 -13.18 0.09 -1.26
N LYS A 202 -14.28 -0.59 -0.91
CA LYS A 202 -15.57 -0.52 -1.62
C LYS A 202 -16.60 0.40 -0.96
N PHE A 203 -16.58 0.52 0.37
CA PHE A 203 -17.67 1.13 1.13
C PHE A 203 -17.31 2.48 1.70
N THR A 204 -16.03 2.73 1.96
CA THR A 204 -15.58 4.02 2.46
C THR A 204 -15.10 4.87 1.30
N ARG A 205 -15.44 6.17 1.32
CA ARG A 205 -14.91 7.10 0.31
C ARG A 205 -13.39 7.22 0.43
N VAL A 206 -12.92 7.46 1.66
CA VAL A 206 -11.49 7.47 2.00
C VAL A 206 -10.94 6.03 2.02
N ASP A 207 -9.71 5.83 1.53
CA ASP A 207 -9.02 4.53 1.58
C ASP A 207 -8.40 4.27 2.96
N TRP A 208 -9.25 4.12 3.97
CA TRP A 208 -8.82 3.75 5.32
C TRP A 208 -8.03 2.44 5.38
N PRO A 209 -8.34 1.37 4.60
CA PRO A 209 -7.50 0.18 4.59
C PRO A 209 -6.07 0.47 4.15
N GLY A 210 -5.89 1.37 3.17
CA GLY A 210 -4.58 1.86 2.76
C GLY A 210 -3.87 2.61 3.89
N LEU A 211 -4.54 3.57 4.54
CA LEU A 211 -3.97 4.36 5.63
C LEU A 211 -3.56 3.50 6.85
N LEU A 212 -4.32 2.45 7.16
CA LEU A 212 -4.03 1.53 8.26
C LEU A 212 -2.92 0.52 7.91
N THR A 213 -2.67 0.28 6.63
CA THR A 213 -1.55 -0.53 6.17
C THR A 213 -0.25 0.26 6.35
N GLY A 214 0.77 -0.33 6.98
CA GLY A 214 2.01 0.38 7.33
C GLY A 214 1.90 1.23 8.60
N SER A 215 0.77 1.21 9.31
CA SER A 215 0.60 2.00 10.55
C SER A 215 1.34 1.44 11.77
N GLU A 216 1.96 0.27 11.65
CA GLU A 216 2.71 -0.43 12.71
C GLU A 216 1.89 -0.65 14.00
N GLY A 217 0.56 -0.79 13.86
CA GLY A 217 -0.34 -0.95 15.01
C GLY A 217 -0.49 0.30 15.88
N THR A 218 -0.06 1.47 15.38
CA THR A 218 -0.20 2.75 16.09
C THR A 218 -1.61 3.34 15.96
N LEU A 219 -2.37 3.02 14.91
CA LEU A 219 -3.70 3.59 14.70
C LEU A 219 -4.82 2.69 15.23
N ALA A 220 -4.71 1.38 15.05
CA ALA A 220 -5.71 0.40 15.48
C ALA A 220 -5.10 -1.00 15.55
N VAL A 221 -5.79 -1.92 16.22
CA VAL A 221 -5.42 -3.35 16.26
C VAL A 221 -6.27 -4.12 15.25
N ILE A 222 -5.63 -4.73 14.26
CA ILE A 222 -6.30 -5.51 13.21
C ILE A 222 -6.79 -6.86 13.78
N THR A 223 -8.05 -7.22 13.52
CA THR A 223 -8.67 -8.47 13.99
C THR A 223 -9.11 -9.39 12.86
N GLU A 224 -9.40 -8.83 11.67
CA GLU A 224 -9.72 -9.59 10.47
C GLU A 224 -9.39 -8.77 9.23
N MET A 225 -9.02 -9.46 8.14
CA MET A 225 -8.56 -8.83 6.91
C MET A 225 -9.15 -9.58 5.72
N THR A 226 -9.71 -8.85 4.75
CA THR A 226 -10.01 -9.42 3.43
C THR A 226 -8.96 -8.97 2.45
N VAL A 227 -8.23 -9.94 1.88
CA VAL A 227 -7.17 -9.71 0.91
C VAL A 227 -7.55 -10.16 -0.50
N ARG A 228 -7.09 -9.45 -1.52
CA ARG A 228 -7.15 -9.88 -2.92
C ARG A 228 -6.15 -11.01 -3.14
N ILE A 229 -6.57 -12.03 -3.88
CA ILE A 229 -5.73 -13.15 -4.33
C ILE A 229 -5.65 -13.15 -5.86
N LEU A 230 -4.55 -13.63 -6.42
CA LEU A 230 -4.33 -13.68 -7.87
C LEU A 230 -4.25 -15.12 -8.36
N PRO A 231 -4.68 -15.41 -9.61
CA PRO A 231 -4.49 -16.72 -10.20
C PRO A 231 -3.01 -17.10 -10.20
N LEU A 232 -2.70 -18.36 -9.88
CA LEU A 232 -1.35 -18.89 -10.03
C LEU A 232 -0.94 -18.86 -11.50
N PRO A 233 0.26 -18.33 -11.83
CA PRO A 233 0.81 -18.46 -13.17
C PRO A 233 0.95 -19.94 -13.55
N SER A 234 0.71 -20.28 -14.81
CA SER A 234 0.82 -21.68 -15.25
C SER A 234 2.27 -22.14 -15.35
N HIS A 235 3.18 -21.21 -15.67
CA HIS A 235 4.62 -21.45 -15.79
C HIS A 235 5.42 -20.29 -15.19
N THR A 236 6.61 -20.63 -14.70
CA THR A 236 7.62 -19.69 -14.21
C THR A 236 8.96 -20.06 -14.83
N GLY A 237 9.85 -19.08 -15.00
CA GLY A 237 11.21 -19.27 -15.49
C GLY A 237 12.19 -18.43 -14.69
N MET A 238 13.31 -19.02 -14.29
CA MET A 238 14.35 -18.36 -13.48
C MET A 238 15.65 -18.29 -14.26
N LEU A 239 16.28 -17.12 -14.22
CA LEU A 239 17.57 -16.84 -14.82
C LEU A 239 18.53 -16.28 -13.77
N LEU A 240 19.76 -16.76 -13.80
CA LEU A 240 20.90 -16.18 -13.09
C LEU A 240 21.84 -15.52 -14.10
N ALA A 241 22.30 -14.31 -13.80
CA ALA A 241 23.31 -13.60 -14.59
C ALA A 241 24.43 -13.08 -13.69
N GLY A 242 25.67 -13.50 -13.96
CA GLY A 242 26.87 -12.98 -13.31
C GLY A 242 27.42 -11.73 -14.00
N PHE A 243 28.01 -10.82 -13.23
CA PHE A 243 28.63 -9.59 -13.75
C PHE A 243 30.00 -9.35 -13.15
N SER A 244 30.88 -8.73 -13.95
CA SER A 244 32.22 -8.30 -13.52
C SER A 244 32.22 -6.97 -12.76
N SER A 245 31.06 -6.29 -12.71
CA SER A 245 30.87 -5.01 -12.04
C SER A 245 29.43 -4.89 -11.54
N VAL A 246 29.26 -4.34 -10.32
CA VAL A 246 27.94 -4.00 -9.79
C VAL A 246 27.24 -2.93 -10.62
N VAL A 247 28.00 -2.00 -11.20
CA VAL A 247 27.45 -0.91 -12.03
C VAL A 247 26.89 -1.48 -13.34
N GLU A 248 27.54 -2.48 -13.93
CA GLU A 248 27.01 -3.18 -15.12
C GLU A 248 25.74 -3.96 -14.78
N ALA A 249 25.70 -4.65 -13.64
CA ALA A 249 24.51 -5.36 -13.19
C ALA A 249 23.31 -4.41 -13.02
N VAL A 250 23.52 -3.25 -12.37
CA VAL A 250 22.45 -2.26 -12.21
C VAL A 250 22.08 -1.60 -13.55
N SER A 251 23.04 -1.34 -14.44
CA SER A 251 22.74 -0.84 -15.78
C SER A 251 21.86 -1.82 -16.58
N ALA A 252 22.09 -3.12 -16.41
CA ALA A 252 21.25 -4.16 -17.01
C ALA A 252 19.81 -4.13 -16.48
N VAL A 253 19.61 -3.84 -15.18
CA VAL A 253 18.27 -3.65 -14.58
C VAL A 253 17.52 -2.53 -15.29
N SER A 254 18.13 -1.36 -15.47
CA SER A 254 17.54 -0.25 -16.24
C SER A 254 17.28 -0.65 -17.70
N GLY A 255 18.19 -1.40 -18.31
CA GLY A 255 18.05 -1.93 -19.67
C GLY A 255 16.84 -2.84 -19.86
N ILE A 256 16.58 -3.72 -18.89
CA ILE A 256 15.42 -4.62 -18.85
C ILE A 256 14.12 -3.82 -18.81
N VAL A 257 14.03 -2.84 -17.91
CA VAL A 257 12.84 -1.98 -17.77
C VAL A 257 12.62 -1.12 -19.02
N ARG A 258 13.69 -0.56 -19.60
CA ARG A 258 13.63 0.20 -20.86
C ARG A 258 13.20 -0.66 -22.05
N ALA A 259 13.58 -1.94 -22.05
CA ALA A 259 13.09 -2.93 -22.99
C ALA A 259 11.64 -3.38 -22.72
N ARG A 260 10.97 -2.77 -21.72
CA ARG A 260 9.57 -2.99 -21.34
C ARG A 260 9.31 -4.40 -20.83
N GLN A 261 10.36 -5.05 -20.33
CA GLN A 261 10.25 -6.31 -19.64
C GLN A 261 10.02 -6.00 -18.16
N ILE A 262 8.96 -6.57 -17.59
CA ILE A 262 8.66 -6.47 -16.16
C ILE A 262 8.70 -7.90 -15.62
N PRO A 263 9.87 -8.38 -15.17
CA PRO A 263 10.01 -9.67 -14.50
C PRO A 263 9.09 -9.77 -13.29
N SER A 264 8.74 -10.99 -12.88
CA SER A 264 8.04 -11.25 -11.62
C SER A 264 8.94 -10.98 -10.42
N THR A 265 10.24 -11.26 -10.56
CA THR A 265 11.30 -10.98 -9.58
C THR A 265 12.55 -10.47 -10.31
N LEU A 266 13.24 -9.47 -9.73
CA LEU A 266 14.51 -8.95 -10.24
C LEU A 266 15.41 -8.55 -9.07
N GLU A 267 16.22 -9.49 -8.60
CA GLU A 267 17.06 -9.36 -7.41
C GLU A 267 18.52 -9.15 -7.78
N LEU A 268 19.25 -8.41 -6.94
CA LEU A 268 20.70 -8.24 -7.03
C LEU A 268 21.38 -8.72 -5.74
N LEU A 269 22.51 -9.40 -5.88
CA LEU A 269 23.44 -9.71 -4.79
C LEU A 269 24.83 -9.18 -5.16
N ASP A 270 25.46 -8.42 -4.25
CA ASP A 270 26.82 -7.94 -4.43
C ASP A 270 27.89 -8.98 -4.06
N LYS A 271 29.16 -8.68 -4.36
CA LYS A 271 30.30 -9.56 -4.09
C LYS A 271 30.38 -10.00 -2.63
N ALA A 272 30.23 -9.06 -1.69
CA ALA A 272 30.29 -9.33 -0.26
C ALA A 272 29.20 -10.33 0.16
N THR A 273 27.97 -10.13 -0.32
CA THR A 273 26.87 -11.05 -0.09
C THR A 273 27.15 -12.43 -0.69
N LEU A 274 27.65 -12.49 -1.93
CA LEU A 274 27.95 -13.76 -2.58
C LEU A 274 29.00 -14.56 -1.82
N ASP A 275 30.07 -13.90 -1.36
CA ASP A 275 31.12 -14.53 -0.54
C ASP A 275 30.61 -15.01 0.80
N THR A 276 29.65 -14.29 1.39
CA THR A 276 29.01 -14.65 2.67
C THR A 276 28.01 -15.81 2.51
N VAL A 277 27.26 -15.86 1.40
CA VAL A 277 26.20 -16.85 1.19
C VAL A 277 26.71 -18.19 0.66
N ARG A 278 27.72 -18.21 -0.23
CA ARG A 278 28.23 -19.46 -0.84
C ARG A 278 28.65 -20.53 0.18
N PRO A 279 29.34 -20.21 1.30
CA PRO A 279 29.69 -21.19 2.33
C PRO A 279 28.46 -21.71 3.11
N PHE A 280 27.36 -20.96 3.11
CA PHE A 280 26.12 -21.30 3.83
C PHE A 280 25.21 -22.21 2.99
N ILE A 281 24.95 -21.83 1.73
CA ILE A 281 24.17 -22.61 0.76
C ILE A 281 24.91 -22.61 -0.57
N ASN A 282 25.34 -23.78 -1.02
CA ASN A 282 25.90 -23.96 -2.36
C ASN A 282 24.78 -24.01 -3.40
N ALA A 283 24.29 -22.85 -3.82
CA ALA A 283 23.27 -22.71 -4.86
C ALA A 283 23.82 -22.70 -6.29
N GLY A 284 25.14 -22.77 -6.47
CA GLY A 284 25.77 -22.68 -7.79
C GLY A 284 25.95 -21.25 -8.29
N TYR A 285 25.98 -20.24 -7.40
CA TYR A 285 26.31 -18.88 -7.79
C TYR A 285 27.75 -18.78 -8.33
N PRO A 286 27.97 -18.10 -9.46
CA PRO A 286 29.29 -17.93 -10.04
C PRO A 286 30.16 -17.02 -9.18
N ASN A 287 31.48 -17.08 -9.39
CA ASN A 287 32.41 -16.12 -8.82
C ASN A 287 32.38 -14.79 -9.59
N SER A 288 31.41 -13.95 -9.27
CA SER A 288 31.12 -12.66 -9.91
C SER A 288 31.13 -11.51 -8.89
N GLU A 289 31.33 -10.28 -9.37
CA GLU A 289 31.25 -9.06 -8.54
C GLU A 289 29.80 -8.67 -8.19
N ALA A 290 28.86 -9.07 -9.03
CA ALA A 290 27.44 -9.03 -8.73
C ALA A 290 26.71 -10.16 -9.47
N VAL A 291 25.54 -10.55 -8.96
CA VAL A 291 24.63 -11.49 -9.61
C VAL A 291 23.24 -10.88 -9.66
N LEU A 292 22.57 -11.01 -10.82
CA LEU A 292 21.12 -10.81 -10.92
C LEU A 292 20.41 -12.16 -10.91
N LEU A 293 19.31 -12.24 -10.16
CA LEU A 293 18.31 -13.30 -10.27
C LEU A 293 17.04 -12.71 -10.85
N ILE A 294 16.57 -13.30 -11.94
CA ILE A 294 15.43 -12.79 -12.71
C ILE A 294 14.43 -13.90 -12.87
N GLU A 295 13.22 -13.69 -12.35
CA GLU A 295 12.11 -14.60 -12.55
C GLU A 295 11.08 -13.96 -13.48
N VAL A 296 10.51 -14.75 -14.37
CA VAL A 296 9.35 -14.39 -15.18
C VAL A 296 8.26 -15.42 -14.99
N ASP A 297 7.01 -14.99 -15.09
CA ASP A 297 5.84 -15.87 -14.97
C ASP A 297 4.80 -15.56 -16.06
N GLY A 298 4.01 -16.57 -16.43
CA GLY A 298 2.95 -16.45 -17.42
C GLY A 298 2.54 -17.80 -18.02
N SER A 299 2.12 -17.78 -19.29
CA SER A 299 1.98 -18.99 -20.11
C SER A 299 3.35 -19.53 -20.51
N GLU A 300 3.44 -20.82 -20.84
CA GLU A 300 4.69 -21.47 -21.27
C GLU A 300 5.36 -20.70 -22.42
N ALA A 301 4.58 -20.36 -23.45
CA ALA A 301 5.06 -19.60 -24.60
C ALA A 301 5.56 -18.19 -24.21
N SER A 302 4.84 -17.50 -23.33
CA SER A 302 5.22 -16.17 -22.84
C SER A 302 6.50 -16.22 -22.01
N VAL A 303 6.65 -17.21 -21.13
CA VAL A 303 7.86 -17.41 -20.31
C VAL A 303 9.06 -17.70 -21.21
N GLN A 304 8.94 -18.61 -22.17
CA GLN A 304 10.02 -18.93 -23.11
C GLN A 304 10.47 -17.68 -23.89
N GLN A 305 9.52 -16.92 -24.44
CA GLN A 305 9.81 -15.69 -25.17
C GLN A 305 10.50 -14.64 -24.29
N GLN A 306 10.03 -14.45 -23.06
CA GLN A 306 10.63 -13.49 -22.12
C GLN A 306 12.05 -13.90 -21.73
N LEU A 307 12.31 -15.20 -21.48
CA LEU A 307 13.65 -15.69 -21.18
C LEU A 307 14.62 -15.42 -22.34
N GLU A 308 14.23 -15.70 -23.58
CA GLU A 308 15.05 -15.42 -24.77
C GLU A 308 15.37 -13.92 -24.91
N GLN A 309 14.38 -13.07 -24.69
CA GLN A 309 14.55 -11.61 -24.73
C GLN A 309 15.47 -11.12 -23.61
N LEU A 310 15.30 -11.62 -22.38
CA LEU A 310 16.14 -11.26 -21.24
C LEU A 310 17.59 -11.70 -21.46
N VAL A 311 17.84 -12.91 -21.97
CA VAL A 311 19.19 -13.37 -22.32
C VAL A 311 19.83 -12.45 -23.35
N ALA A 312 19.08 -12.03 -24.38
CA ALA A 312 19.58 -11.12 -25.40
C ALA A 312 19.94 -9.75 -24.80
N ILE A 313 19.08 -9.19 -23.93
CA ILE A 313 19.34 -7.93 -23.23
C ILE A 313 20.59 -8.05 -22.35
N LEU A 314 20.68 -9.07 -21.49
CA LEU A 314 21.78 -9.25 -20.55
C LEU A 314 23.15 -9.37 -21.23
N LYS A 315 23.21 -10.02 -22.39
CA LYS A 315 24.44 -10.09 -23.20
C LYS A 315 24.94 -8.72 -23.66
N THR A 316 24.05 -7.75 -23.90
CA THR A 316 24.46 -6.38 -24.26
C THR A 316 25.11 -5.62 -23.09
N PHE A 317 24.93 -6.12 -21.87
CA PHE A 317 25.55 -5.62 -20.64
C PHE A 317 26.67 -6.56 -20.12
N HIS A 318 27.24 -7.38 -21.00
CA HIS A 318 28.38 -8.26 -20.71
C HIS A 318 28.14 -9.27 -19.56
N ALA A 319 26.89 -9.68 -19.33
CA ALA A 319 26.58 -10.68 -18.32
C ALA A 319 27.23 -12.04 -18.67
N GLU A 320 28.03 -12.59 -17.76
CA GLU A 320 28.66 -13.90 -17.87
C GLU A 320 28.97 -14.50 -16.48
N PRO A 321 28.59 -15.78 -16.20
CA PRO A 321 27.74 -16.63 -17.02
C PRO A 321 26.25 -16.20 -16.95
N ILE A 322 25.48 -16.58 -17.97
CA ILE A 322 24.01 -16.53 -17.94
C ILE A 322 23.50 -17.97 -17.86
N VAL A 323 22.75 -18.30 -16.81
CA VAL A 323 22.24 -19.64 -16.54
C VAL A 323 20.72 -19.59 -16.42
N VAL A 324 20.02 -20.32 -17.29
CA VAL A 324 18.57 -20.55 -17.16
C VAL A 324 18.39 -21.80 -16.31
N ALA A 325 17.52 -21.73 -15.29
CA ALA A 325 17.21 -22.90 -14.48
C ALA A 325 16.43 -23.94 -15.29
N GLU A 326 16.88 -25.18 -15.30
CA GLU A 326 16.25 -26.28 -16.06
C GLU A 326 15.08 -26.92 -15.30
N THR A 327 15.05 -26.75 -13.98
CA THR A 327 14.07 -27.36 -13.08
C THR A 327 13.59 -26.38 -12.01
N PRO A 328 12.34 -26.53 -11.52
CA PRO A 328 11.84 -25.77 -10.38
C PRO A 328 12.75 -25.89 -9.14
N GLU A 329 13.31 -27.07 -8.88
CA GLU A 329 14.21 -27.30 -7.73
C GLU A 329 15.51 -26.50 -7.83
N GLN A 330 16.02 -26.29 -9.05
CA GLN A 330 17.17 -25.43 -9.28
C GLN A 330 16.81 -23.96 -9.03
N ALA A 331 15.66 -23.49 -9.53
CA ALA A 331 15.16 -22.14 -9.29
C ALA A 331 14.95 -21.87 -7.79
N ASP A 332 14.31 -22.81 -7.08
CA ASP A 332 14.08 -22.75 -5.63
C ASP A 332 15.40 -22.66 -4.86
N ARG A 333 16.44 -23.40 -5.29
CA ARG A 333 17.76 -23.35 -4.65
C ARG A 333 18.43 -21.98 -4.82
N LEU A 334 18.34 -21.39 -6.01
CA LEU A 334 18.84 -20.03 -6.27
C LEU A 334 18.13 -19.01 -5.37
N MET A 335 16.80 -19.09 -5.25
CA MET A 335 16.05 -18.18 -4.38
C MET A 335 16.27 -18.45 -2.89
N ALA A 336 16.47 -19.71 -2.49
CA ALA A 336 16.79 -20.06 -1.11
C ALA A 336 18.10 -19.43 -0.64
N ALA A 337 19.13 -19.41 -1.50
CA ALA A 337 20.39 -18.72 -1.20
C ALA A 337 20.18 -17.19 -1.04
N ARG A 338 19.43 -16.56 -1.95
CA ARG A 338 19.07 -15.14 -1.86
C ARG A 338 18.29 -14.80 -0.58
N ARG A 339 17.31 -15.63 -0.20
CA ARG A 339 16.53 -15.45 1.04
C ARG A 339 17.35 -15.70 2.30
N SER A 340 18.48 -16.39 2.19
CA SER A 340 19.36 -16.71 3.32
C SER A 340 20.45 -15.67 3.59
N ALA A 341 20.53 -14.60 2.79
CA ALA A 341 21.56 -13.57 2.92
C ALA A 341 21.66 -13.00 4.35
N TYR A 342 20.53 -12.67 4.98
CA TYR A 342 20.50 -12.20 6.37
C TYR A 342 21.05 -13.24 7.36
N GLY A 343 20.56 -14.48 7.28
CA GLY A 343 21.02 -15.58 8.15
C GLY A 343 22.50 -15.93 7.96
N ALA A 344 23.03 -15.72 6.74
CA ALA A 344 24.45 -15.89 6.46
C ALA A 344 25.28 -14.72 7.03
N ALA A 345 24.82 -13.46 6.86
CA ALA A 345 25.45 -12.28 7.44
C ALA A 345 25.50 -12.33 8.98
N ALA A 346 24.47 -12.89 9.62
CA ALA A 346 24.40 -13.11 11.06
C ALA A 346 25.41 -14.13 11.61
N ARG A 347 26.23 -14.75 10.76
CA ARG A 347 27.37 -15.58 11.18
C ARG A 347 28.69 -14.82 11.23
N LEU A 348 28.75 -13.63 10.63
CA LEU A 348 29.95 -12.81 10.56
C LEU A 348 30.19 -12.05 11.87
N ALA A 349 29.13 -11.67 12.57
CA ALA A 349 29.18 -11.01 13.87
C ALA A 349 27.98 -11.43 14.73
N SER A 350 27.93 -11.00 16.00
CA SER A 350 26.83 -11.36 16.90
C SER A 350 25.52 -10.65 16.58
N HIS A 351 25.58 -9.51 15.88
CA HIS A 351 24.42 -8.73 15.44
C HIS A 351 24.59 -8.28 14.00
N VAL A 352 23.46 -8.00 13.34
CA VAL A 352 23.41 -7.44 11.98
C VAL A 352 22.48 -6.23 12.00
N TRP A 353 23.01 -5.07 11.68
CA TRP A 353 22.21 -3.88 11.41
C TRP A 353 21.67 -3.99 9.99
N THR A 354 20.35 -4.02 9.84
CA THR A 354 19.70 -4.18 8.53
C THR A 354 19.12 -2.86 8.10
N GLN A 355 19.69 -2.28 7.07
CA GLN A 355 19.08 -1.15 6.40
C GLN A 355 18.16 -1.58 5.29
N ASP A 356 17.21 -0.69 5.00
CA ASP A 356 16.17 -0.84 3.99
C ASP A 356 15.93 0.53 3.42
N VAL A 357 16.36 0.77 2.18
CA VAL A 357 16.22 2.06 1.51
C VAL A 357 15.71 1.84 0.11
N THR A 358 15.00 2.82 -0.43
CA THR A 358 14.50 2.74 -1.81
C THR A 358 14.88 4.00 -2.56
N VAL A 359 15.39 3.85 -3.78
CA VAL A 359 15.70 4.96 -4.70
C VAL A 359 14.99 4.73 -6.04
N PRO A 360 14.75 5.78 -6.85
CA PRO A 360 14.32 5.61 -8.23
C PRO A 360 15.25 4.63 -8.97
N ARG A 361 14.68 3.73 -9.77
CA ARG A 361 15.44 2.66 -10.47
C ARG A 361 16.68 3.18 -11.23
N PRO A 362 16.62 4.31 -11.97
CA PRO A 362 17.79 4.82 -12.69
C PRO A 362 18.96 5.21 -11.77
N LEU A 363 18.68 5.51 -10.49
CA LEU A 363 19.67 5.97 -9.50
C LEU A 363 20.20 4.83 -8.61
N LEU A 364 19.79 3.58 -8.87
CA LEU A 364 20.25 2.42 -8.12
C LEU A 364 21.77 2.23 -8.19
N ALA A 365 22.40 2.60 -9.32
CA ALA A 365 23.85 2.45 -9.50
C ALA A 365 24.62 3.46 -8.64
N ASP A 366 24.11 4.69 -8.54
CA ASP A 366 24.67 5.74 -7.69
C ASP A 366 24.56 5.34 -6.22
N MET A 367 23.40 4.81 -5.81
CA MET A 367 23.19 4.35 -4.44
C MET A 367 24.13 3.20 -4.08
N MET A 368 24.22 2.16 -4.92
CA MET A 368 25.14 1.03 -4.71
C MET A 368 26.60 1.48 -4.61
N SER A 369 27.03 2.39 -5.50
CA SER A 369 28.39 2.94 -5.49
C SER A 369 28.68 3.72 -4.20
N HIS A 370 27.66 4.41 -3.67
CA HIS A 370 27.77 5.13 -2.42
C HIS A 370 27.87 4.19 -1.22
N VAL A 371 27.05 3.13 -1.16
CA VAL A 371 27.14 2.09 -0.11
C VAL A 371 28.54 1.48 -0.07
N LEU A 372 29.14 1.15 -1.22
CA LEU A 372 30.51 0.62 -1.28
C LEU A 372 31.56 1.64 -0.82
N THR A 373 31.30 2.93 -1.01
CA THR A 373 32.18 4.01 -0.55
C THR A 373 32.09 4.18 0.97
N ILE A 374 30.87 4.16 1.52
CA ILE A 374 30.60 4.16 2.97
C ILE A 374 31.26 2.95 3.64
N ALA A 375 31.09 1.75 3.09
CA ALA A 375 31.72 0.53 3.60
C ALA A 375 33.25 0.68 3.77
N ARG A 376 33.92 1.26 2.75
CA ARG A 376 35.37 1.53 2.81
C ARG A 376 35.72 2.66 3.78
N HIS A 377 34.95 3.74 3.80
CA HIS A 377 35.21 4.89 4.64
C HIS A 377 35.16 4.54 6.13
N TYR A 378 34.14 3.78 6.54
CA TYR A 378 33.94 3.34 7.92
C TYR A 378 34.62 2.01 8.26
N ALA A 379 35.34 1.40 7.31
CA ALA A 379 35.98 0.09 7.47
C ALA A 379 35.00 -0.99 7.98
N LEU A 380 33.82 -1.06 7.36
CA LEU A 380 32.76 -2.01 7.68
C LEU A 380 32.55 -2.98 6.51
N SER A 381 32.17 -4.23 6.83
CA SER A 381 31.66 -5.16 5.83
C SER A 381 30.18 -4.89 5.63
N ILE A 382 29.79 -4.42 4.44
CA ILE A 382 28.37 -4.21 4.10
C ILE A 382 28.01 -5.22 3.01
N ASN A 383 27.13 -6.17 3.33
CA ASN A 383 26.56 -7.12 2.38
C ASN A 383 25.26 -6.54 1.84
N THR A 384 25.16 -6.30 0.54
CA THR A 384 23.94 -5.71 -0.04
C THR A 384 23.19 -6.71 -0.91
N VAL A 385 21.92 -6.93 -0.54
CA VAL A 385 20.92 -7.52 -1.43
C VAL A 385 19.93 -6.43 -1.86
N ALA A 386 19.38 -6.52 -3.05
CA ALA A 386 18.38 -5.54 -3.50
C ALA A 386 17.25 -6.20 -4.28
N HIS A 387 16.04 -5.70 -4.07
CA HIS A 387 14.93 -5.80 -5.02
C HIS A 387 15.18 -4.79 -6.13
N ALA A 388 16.14 -5.10 -7.00
CA ALA A 388 16.64 -4.18 -8.01
C ALA A 388 15.53 -3.70 -8.97
N GLY A 389 14.53 -4.55 -9.24
CA GLY A 389 13.35 -4.19 -10.04
C GLY A 389 12.50 -3.04 -9.48
N ASP A 390 12.60 -2.76 -8.18
CA ASP A 390 11.87 -1.69 -7.50
C ASP A 390 12.77 -0.62 -6.90
N GLY A 391 14.10 -0.74 -7.08
CA GLY A 391 15.08 0.19 -6.54
C GLY A 391 15.24 0.11 -5.02
N ASN A 392 14.85 -1.00 -4.39
CA ASN A 392 14.91 -1.18 -2.93
C ASN A 392 16.14 -2.03 -2.53
N LEU A 393 17.03 -1.46 -1.73
CA LEU A 393 18.28 -2.05 -1.27
C LEU A 393 18.20 -2.40 0.21
N HIS A 394 18.91 -3.48 0.57
CA HIS A 394 19.07 -3.95 1.93
C HIS A 394 20.55 -4.09 2.31
N PRO A 395 21.24 -2.99 2.68
CA PRO A 395 22.58 -3.04 3.24
C PRO A 395 22.56 -3.73 4.61
N LEU A 396 23.26 -4.86 4.72
CA LEU A 396 23.42 -5.64 5.94
C LEU A 396 24.80 -5.38 6.52
N ILE A 397 24.87 -4.82 7.73
CA ILE A 397 26.11 -4.44 8.41
C ILE A 397 26.27 -5.33 9.65
N PRO A 398 27.01 -6.46 9.57
CA PRO A 398 27.38 -7.24 10.75
C PRO A 398 28.26 -6.41 11.67
N PHE A 399 27.98 -6.43 12.97
CA PHE A 399 28.77 -5.72 13.98
C PHE A 399 28.77 -6.42 15.34
N HIS A 400 29.78 -6.11 16.17
CA HIS A 400 29.86 -6.54 17.56
C HIS A 400 29.38 -5.43 18.52
N PRO A 401 28.30 -5.62 19.29
CA PRO A 401 27.74 -4.58 20.16
C PRO A 401 28.65 -4.25 21.34
N ASP A 402 29.52 -5.18 21.76
CA ASP A 402 30.49 -4.96 22.83
C ASP A 402 31.66 -4.05 22.39
N ASN A 403 31.77 -3.76 21.08
CA ASN A 403 32.79 -2.89 20.50
C ASN A 403 32.19 -1.51 20.18
N ARG A 404 32.31 -0.57 21.13
CA ARG A 404 31.73 0.78 21.00
C ARG A 404 32.15 1.54 19.75
N ASP A 405 33.43 1.46 19.38
CA ASP A 405 33.97 2.14 18.21
C ASP A 405 33.36 1.58 16.91
N GLU A 406 33.13 0.27 16.84
CA GLU A 406 32.45 -0.37 15.71
C GLU A 406 30.96 0.00 15.65
N VAL A 407 30.28 0.08 16.80
CA VAL A 407 28.89 0.58 16.89
C VAL A 407 28.79 2.03 16.41
N ASP A 408 29.71 2.90 16.83
CA ASP A 408 29.70 4.31 16.42
C ASP A 408 29.91 4.46 14.90
N ARG A 409 30.85 3.70 14.31
CA ARG A 409 31.04 3.66 12.86
C ARG A 409 29.85 3.10 12.12
N MET A 410 29.22 2.03 12.65
CA MET A 410 28.02 1.44 12.06
C MET A 410 26.87 2.44 12.02
N ARG A 411 26.63 3.18 13.12
CA ARG A 411 25.59 4.23 13.18
C ARG A 411 25.87 5.39 12.23
N ALA A 412 27.12 5.81 12.11
CA ALA A 412 27.50 6.84 11.16
C ALA A 412 27.30 6.38 9.70
N ALA A 413 27.68 5.13 9.39
CA ALA A 413 27.45 4.53 8.09
C ALA A 413 25.95 4.41 7.76
N ASP A 414 25.15 4.04 8.75
CA ASP A 414 23.70 3.95 8.64
C ASP A 414 23.07 5.31 8.28
N HIS A 415 23.36 6.35 9.07
CA HIS A 415 22.90 7.71 8.80
C HIS A 415 23.26 8.17 7.38
N ASP A 416 24.51 7.97 6.96
CA ASP A 416 24.97 8.37 5.62
C ASP A 416 24.25 7.60 4.50
N ILE A 417 23.91 6.32 4.72
CA ILE A 417 23.11 5.52 3.78
C ILE A 417 21.69 6.10 3.66
N LEU A 418 21.03 6.37 4.79
CA LEU A 418 19.66 6.89 4.81
C LEU A 418 19.60 8.30 4.22
N GLN A 419 20.53 9.17 4.59
CA GLN A 419 20.69 10.50 4.01
C GLN A 419 20.91 10.42 2.50
N LYS A 420 21.76 9.51 2.03
CA LYS A 420 22.00 9.42 0.59
C LYS A 420 20.74 8.98 -0.17
N ALA A 421 19.98 8.04 0.38
CA ALA A 421 18.75 7.58 -0.25
C ALA A 421 17.74 8.73 -0.43
N THR A 422 17.59 9.60 0.57
CA THR A 422 16.68 10.77 0.48
C THR A 422 17.19 11.84 -0.49
N GLU A 423 18.50 12.11 -0.53
CA GLU A 423 19.12 13.01 -1.51
C GLU A 423 18.88 12.57 -2.96
N LEU A 424 18.82 11.25 -3.20
CA LEU A 424 18.49 10.66 -4.51
C LEU A 424 16.98 10.63 -4.81
N GLY A 425 16.16 11.31 -4.00
CA GLY A 425 14.70 11.34 -4.16
C GLY A 425 13.99 10.06 -3.72
N GLY A 426 14.68 9.23 -2.93
CA GLY A 426 14.22 7.97 -2.39
C GLY A 426 13.50 8.06 -1.04
N SER A 427 13.45 6.93 -0.34
CA SER A 427 12.90 6.77 1.00
C SER A 427 13.88 6.04 1.92
N ILE A 428 13.83 6.41 3.21
CA ILE A 428 14.57 5.77 4.30
C ILE A 428 14.04 4.38 4.64
N THR A 429 12.88 3.96 4.12
CA THR A 429 12.37 2.59 4.24
C THR A 429 11.45 2.21 3.09
N GLY A 430 11.71 1.05 2.50
CA GLY A 430 10.89 0.44 1.45
C GLY A 430 9.81 -0.48 1.99
N GLU A 431 10.13 -1.34 2.96
CA GLU A 431 9.24 -2.42 3.40
C GLU A 431 9.35 -2.87 4.87
N HIS A 432 10.32 -2.35 5.64
CA HIS A 432 10.54 -2.76 7.04
C HIS A 432 9.80 -1.91 8.08
N GLY A 433 9.31 -0.73 7.69
CA GLY A 433 8.71 0.23 8.61
C GLY A 433 9.76 1.15 9.26
N ILE A 434 9.27 2.07 10.08
CA ILE A 434 10.10 3.02 10.83
C ILE A 434 10.41 2.47 12.22
N GLY A 435 9.40 1.94 12.91
CA GLY A 435 9.51 1.45 14.29
C GLY A 435 10.18 2.47 15.20
N ILE A 436 11.23 2.05 15.90
CA ILE A 436 12.14 2.94 16.62
C ILE A 436 13.44 3.20 15.85
N ASP A 437 13.82 2.26 14.97
CA ASP A 437 15.08 2.23 14.25
C ASP A 437 15.33 3.52 13.46
N LYS A 438 14.33 3.93 12.67
CA LYS A 438 14.45 5.06 11.72
C LYS A 438 13.74 6.31 12.19
N LEU A 439 13.25 6.31 13.43
CA LEU A 439 12.36 7.34 13.95
C LEU A 439 13.02 8.73 13.97
N HIS A 440 14.32 8.80 14.24
CA HIS A 440 15.11 10.03 14.21
C HIS A 440 15.43 10.55 12.81
N GLU A 441 15.30 9.71 11.80
CA GLU A 441 15.64 10.03 10.41
C GLU A 441 14.42 10.45 9.58
N LEU A 442 13.22 10.42 10.18
CA LEU A 442 12.01 10.99 9.58
C LEU A 442 12.19 12.43 9.05
N PRO A 443 12.92 13.35 9.73
CA PRO A 443 13.19 14.69 9.21
C PRO A 443 14.03 14.73 7.92
N LEU A 444 14.72 13.64 7.55
CA LEU A 444 15.37 13.55 6.24
C LEU A 444 14.36 13.49 5.09
N MET A 445 13.13 13.03 5.36
CA MET A 445 12.06 12.88 4.37
C MET A 445 10.96 13.91 4.48
N PHE A 446 10.63 14.32 5.70
CA PHE A 446 9.44 15.10 5.99
C PHE A 446 9.78 16.39 6.72
N SER A 447 9.13 17.47 6.32
CA SER A 447 9.08 18.72 7.05
C SER A 447 8.30 18.57 8.36
N GLU A 448 8.47 19.52 9.27
CA GLU A 448 7.72 19.55 10.53
C GLU A 448 6.21 19.59 10.31
N ASP A 449 5.72 20.29 9.29
CA ASP A 449 4.29 20.36 8.95
C ASP A 449 3.73 19.00 8.49
N GLU A 450 4.51 18.28 7.67
CA GLU A 450 4.15 16.93 7.19
C GLU A 450 4.14 15.92 8.34
N LEU A 451 5.14 15.96 9.23
CA LEU A 451 5.18 15.13 10.43
C LEU A 451 4.03 15.45 11.38
N SER A 452 3.70 16.74 11.53
CA SER A 452 2.59 17.17 12.38
C SER A 452 1.24 16.71 11.82
N ALA A 453 1.08 16.70 10.50
CA ALA A 453 -0.10 16.15 9.82
C ALA A 453 -0.24 14.62 10.06
N MET A 454 0.86 13.86 9.97
CA MET A 454 0.83 12.43 10.34
C MET A 454 0.46 12.23 11.82
N TYR A 455 1.02 13.06 12.71
CA TYR A 455 0.71 12.97 14.14
C TYR A 455 -0.74 13.34 14.46
N ALA A 456 -1.33 14.27 13.69
CA ALA A 456 -2.75 14.59 13.80
C ALA A 456 -3.65 13.39 13.49
N VAL A 457 -3.31 12.61 12.46
CA VAL A 457 -3.99 11.34 12.16
C VAL A 457 -3.84 10.37 13.32
N LYS A 458 -2.62 10.19 13.86
CA LYS A 458 -2.38 9.36 15.04
C LYS A 458 -3.24 9.76 16.23
N ARG A 459 -3.30 11.04 16.59
CA ARG A 459 -4.17 11.53 17.68
C ARG A 459 -5.65 11.35 17.40
N ALA A 460 -6.07 11.42 16.13
CA ALA A 460 -7.45 11.19 15.78
C ALA A 460 -7.86 9.74 16.05
N PHE A 461 -7.01 8.77 15.75
CA PHE A 461 -7.27 7.35 16.04
C PHE A 461 -7.07 6.98 17.51
N ASP A 462 -6.04 7.55 18.15
CA ASP A 462 -5.61 7.21 19.50
C ASP A 462 -5.31 8.51 20.29
N PRO A 463 -6.35 9.20 20.80
CA PRO A 463 -6.20 10.50 21.48
C PRO A 463 -5.33 10.45 22.74
N ARG A 464 -5.16 9.27 23.33
CA ARG A 464 -4.41 9.07 24.57
C ARG A 464 -3.01 8.50 24.33
N GLY A 465 -2.66 8.18 23.08
CA GLY A 465 -1.35 7.64 22.72
C GLY A 465 -1.07 6.27 23.33
N LEU A 466 -2.08 5.41 23.50
CA LEU A 466 -1.92 4.10 24.12
C LEU A 466 -1.45 3.01 23.15
N LEU A 467 -1.79 3.12 21.87
CA LEU A 467 -1.45 2.12 20.87
C LEU A 467 -0.03 2.32 20.36
N ASN A 468 0.83 1.35 20.64
CA ASN A 468 2.23 1.26 20.23
C ASN A 468 3.02 2.58 20.31
N PRO A 469 3.05 3.26 21.47
CA PRO A 469 3.62 4.59 21.60
C PRO A 469 5.12 4.66 21.30
N GLY A 470 5.54 5.84 20.83
CA GLY A 470 6.94 6.17 20.54
C GLY A 470 7.48 5.54 19.26
N LYS A 471 6.60 5.18 18.30
CA LYS A 471 6.96 4.49 17.05
C LYS A 471 6.18 5.04 15.86
N ALA A 472 6.72 4.85 14.66
CA ALA A 472 6.21 5.25 13.34
C ALA A 472 5.95 6.75 13.12
N VAL A 473 5.36 7.44 14.09
CA VAL A 473 5.01 8.87 14.04
C VAL A 473 5.35 9.52 15.38
N LEU A 474 6.11 10.61 15.36
CA LEU A 474 6.49 11.36 16.55
C LEU A 474 5.55 12.54 16.84
N PRO A 475 5.34 12.91 18.12
CA PRO A 475 4.79 14.20 18.47
C PRO A 475 5.73 15.31 18.00
N VAL A 476 5.21 16.29 17.27
CA VAL A 476 5.97 17.49 16.92
C VAL A 476 5.76 18.54 18.03
N THR A 477 6.85 19.11 18.53
CA THR A 477 6.86 20.03 19.68
C THR A 477 6.58 21.50 19.31
N ALA A 478 6.42 21.82 18.03
CA ALA A 478 6.24 23.18 17.55
C ALA A 478 4.76 23.48 17.25
N GLU A 479 4.24 24.57 17.82
CA GLU A 479 3.04 25.20 17.26
C GLU A 479 3.40 25.84 15.91
N PRO A 480 2.57 25.67 14.86
CA PRO A 480 2.84 26.27 13.56
C PRO A 480 3.04 27.78 13.70
N SER A 481 4.10 28.33 13.11
CA SER A 481 4.37 29.75 13.19
C SER A 481 3.35 30.53 12.38
N VAL A 482 2.41 31.20 13.04
CA VAL A 482 1.46 32.11 12.38
C VAL A 482 2.11 33.48 12.23
N SER A 483 2.49 33.85 11.01
CA SER A 483 2.89 35.23 10.70
C SER A 483 1.68 36.16 10.78
N ALA A 484 1.87 37.41 11.22
CA ALA A 484 0.81 38.42 11.21
C ALA A 484 0.23 38.56 9.77
N PRO A 485 -1.09 38.43 9.58
CA PRO A 485 -1.69 38.42 8.26
C PRO A 485 -1.58 39.81 7.61
N PRO A 486 -1.21 39.90 6.33
CA PRO A 486 -1.38 41.13 5.56
C PRO A 486 -2.87 41.50 5.47
N GLN A 487 -3.18 42.76 5.13
CA GLN A 487 -4.55 43.14 4.80
C GLN A 487 -4.96 42.43 3.51
N TYR A 488 -5.87 41.46 3.62
CA TYR A 488 -6.40 40.75 2.47
C TYR A 488 -7.67 41.38 1.90
N PRO A 489 -7.87 41.35 0.57
CA PRO A 489 -9.12 41.76 -0.05
C PRO A 489 -10.23 40.72 0.17
N PRO A 490 -11.52 41.12 0.08
CA PRO A 490 -12.65 40.18 0.11
C PRO A 490 -12.52 39.10 -0.96
N LEU A 491 -12.89 37.86 -0.63
CA LEU A 491 -12.85 36.75 -1.58
C LEU A 491 -13.96 36.89 -2.64
N PRO A 492 -13.64 36.77 -3.94
CA PRO A 492 -14.64 36.77 -5.00
C PRO A 492 -15.34 35.40 -5.08
N GLY A 493 -16.48 35.34 -5.78
CA GLY A 493 -17.28 34.12 -5.88
C GLY A 493 -16.61 32.93 -6.60
N SER A 494 -15.60 33.20 -7.43
CA SER A 494 -14.82 32.19 -8.14
C SER A 494 -13.39 32.66 -8.36
N LEU A 495 -12.43 31.75 -8.22
CA LEU A 495 -10.99 31.97 -8.37
C LEU A 495 -10.38 30.85 -9.22
N GLU A 496 -9.37 31.19 -10.02
CA GLU A 496 -8.67 30.24 -10.89
C GLU A 496 -7.14 30.45 -10.77
N PRO A 497 -6.54 30.03 -9.65
CA PRO A 497 -5.12 30.29 -9.38
C PRO A 497 -4.24 29.78 -10.52
N GLY A 498 -3.34 30.64 -11.00
CA GLY A 498 -2.36 30.29 -12.02
C GLY A 498 -1.11 29.62 -11.45
N SER A 499 -0.96 29.55 -10.13
CA SER A 499 0.19 28.93 -9.47
C SER A 499 -0.12 28.41 -8.06
N ILE A 500 0.69 27.46 -7.57
CA ILE A 500 0.59 26.96 -6.19
C ILE A 500 0.80 28.08 -5.14
N PRO A 501 1.79 28.99 -5.27
CA PRO A 501 1.92 30.13 -4.36
C PRO A 501 0.66 31.01 -4.29
N GLU A 502 0.02 31.28 -5.42
CA GLU A 502 -1.23 32.04 -5.46
C GLU A 502 -2.36 31.31 -4.72
N LEU A 503 -2.50 29.99 -4.94
CA LEU A 503 -3.46 29.16 -4.21
C LEU A 503 -3.24 29.20 -2.70
N ARG A 504 -1.98 29.18 -2.24
CA ARG A 504 -1.64 29.27 -0.81
C ARG A 504 -2.07 30.60 -0.20
N GLU A 505 -1.86 31.71 -0.91
CA GLU A 505 -2.32 33.04 -0.46
C GLU A 505 -3.86 33.13 -0.43
N ILE A 506 -4.55 32.51 -1.40
CA ILE A 506 -6.02 32.41 -1.40
C ILE A 506 -6.51 31.66 -0.16
N LEU A 507 -5.88 30.53 0.17
CA LEU A 507 -6.27 29.72 1.33
C LEU A 507 -5.99 30.44 2.65
N ARG A 508 -4.83 31.12 2.78
CA ARG A 508 -4.53 31.97 3.95
C ARG A 508 -5.51 33.12 4.11
N ASN A 509 -5.92 33.73 3.00
CA ASN A 509 -6.94 34.78 3.02
C ASN A 509 -8.29 34.22 3.50
N ALA A 510 -8.71 33.06 2.99
CA ALA A 510 -9.94 32.41 3.41
C ALA A 510 -9.92 31.98 4.87
N GLU A 511 -8.79 31.45 5.35
CA GLU A 511 -8.55 31.15 6.76
C GLU A 511 -8.73 32.40 7.62
N PHE A 512 -8.09 33.52 7.24
CA PHE A 512 -8.20 34.80 7.92
C PHE A 512 -9.63 35.36 7.95
N GLN A 513 -10.39 35.18 6.88
CA GLN A 513 -11.79 35.63 6.77
C GLN A 513 -12.80 34.60 7.32
N HIS A 514 -12.36 33.41 7.71
CA HIS A 514 -13.21 32.25 8.03
C HIS A 514 -14.23 31.92 6.91
N ALA A 515 -13.81 32.10 5.65
CA ALA A 515 -14.62 31.90 4.47
C ALA A 515 -14.48 30.46 3.96
N PRO A 516 -15.59 29.74 3.71
CA PRO A 516 -15.50 28.39 3.19
C PRO A 516 -15.05 28.42 1.71
N LEU A 517 -14.28 27.40 1.31
CA LEU A 517 -13.80 27.20 -0.07
C LEU A 517 -14.09 25.79 -0.57
N GLY A 518 -14.16 25.61 -1.89
CA GLY A 518 -14.26 24.28 -2.50
C GLY A 518 -13.87 24.26 -3.97
N THR A 519 -13.38 23.10 -4.43
CA THR A 519 -12.94 22.89 -5.82
C THR A 519 -13.96 22.19 -6.72
N ASP A 520 -15.07 21.68 -6.15
CA ASP A 520 -16.12 21.01 -6.91
C ASP A 520 -17.07 22.04 -7.55
N GLN A 521 -16.92 22.25 -8.87
CA GLN A 521 -17.73 23.21 -9.62
C GLN A 521 -19.24 22.89 -9.63
N ASN A 522 -19.62 21.62 -9.43
CA ASN A 522 -20.99 21.15 -9.56
C ASN A 522 -21.71 20.99 -8.20
N ARG A 523 -20.97 20.62 -7.14
CA ARG A 523 -21.56 20.32 -5.82
C ARG A 523 -21.30 21.40 -4.79
N TYR A 524 -20.30 22.26 -4.96
CA TYR A 524 -19.97 23.27 -3.97
C TYR A 524 -20.92 24.48 -4.06
N GLN A 525 -21.62 24.76 -2.96
CA GLN A 525 -22.57 25.88 -2.83
C GLN A 525 -22.05 27.03 -1.96
N GLY A 526 -20.79 26.97 -1.51
CA GLY A 526 -20.22 28.01 -0.64
C GLY A 526 -19.77 29.28 -1.38
N GLU A 527 -19.22 30.21 -0.61
CA GLU A 527 -19.02 31.61 -1.01
C GLU A 527 -17.96 31.79 -2.10
N CYS A 528 -16.94 30.93 -2.17
CA CYS A 528 -15.88 31.03 -3.15
C CYS A 528 -15.47 29.66 -3.72
N ARG A 529 -15.53 29.54 -5.06
CA ARG A 529 -15.13 28.35 -5.82
C ARG A 529 -13.71 28.49 -6.33
N ILE A 530 -12.94 27.40 -6.28
CA ILE A 530 -11.57 27.35 -6.82
C ILE A 530 -11.54 26.39 -8.01
N SER A 531 -11.17 26.87 -9.18
CA SER A 531 -10.86 26.02 -10.33
C SER A 531 -9.36 25.81 -10.43
N LEU A 532 -8.92 24.54 -10.42
CA LEU A 532 -7.52 24.19 -10.63
C LEU A 532 -7.15 24.02 -12.10
N THR A 533 -8.05 24.30 -13.05
CA THR A 533 -7.86 24.06 -14.49
C THR A 533 -6.65 24.77 -15.11
N HIS A 534 -6.11 25.80 -14.45
CA HIS A 534 -4.86 26.45 -14.83
C HIS A 534 -3.60 25.72 -14.34
N LEU A 535 -3.70 24.87 -13.32
CA LEU A 535 -2.64 23.99 -12.83
C LEU A 535 -2.67 22.66 -13.60
N ARG A 536 -2.13 22.65 -14.82
CA ARG A 536 -2.19 21.50 -15.74
C ARG A 536 -0.84 21.14 -16.35
N ASN A 537 0.26 21.44 -15.67
CA ASN A 537 1.60 21.13 -16.14
C ASN A 537 1.99 19.68 -15.86
N ILE A 538 2.82 19.13 -16.75
CA ILE A 538 3.65 17.96 -16.44
C ILE A 538 4.87 18.49 -15.70
N VAL A 539 4.92 18.25 -14.39
CA VAL A 539 5.98 18.74 -13.51
C VAL A 539 7.26 17.94 -13.72
N ASP A 540 7.12 16.63 -13.93
CA ASP A 540 8.24 15.72 -14.14
C ASP A 540 7.77 14.46 -14.87
N PHE A 541 8.63 13.90 -15.72
CA PHE A 541 8.35 12.67 -16.45
C PHE A 541 9.62 11.82 -16.55
N ASP A 542 9.59 10.65 -15.91
CA ASP A 542 10.70 9.70 -15.87
C ASP A 542 10.23 8.35 -16.44
N PRO A 543 10.45 8.09 -17.75
CA PRO A 543 10.03 6.85 -18.39
C PRO A 543 10.87 5.64 -17.96
N ASP A 544 12.13 5.84 -17.55
CA ASP A 544 13.01 4.75 -17.10
C ASP A 544 12.64 4.29 -15.68
N ASN A 545 12.11 5.20 -14.87
CA ASN A 545 11.47 4.87 -13.60
C ASN A 545 9.96 4.57 -13.73
N MET A 546 9.36 4.71 -14.91
CA MET A 546 7.92 4.56 -15.16
C MET A 546 7.06 5.40 -14.19
N THR A 547 7.43 6.66 -14.00
CA THR A 547 6.70 7.60 -13.13
C THR A 547 6.47 8.93 -13.83
N ILE A 548 5.36 9.59 -13.49
CA ILE A 548 5.07 10.94 -13.95
C ILE A 548 4.48 11.77 -12.80
N THR A 549 4.87 13.03 -12.72
CA THR A 549 4.34 14.00 -11.77
C THR A 549 3.58 15.06 -12.53
N VAL A 550 2.32 15.26 -12.19
CA VAL A 550 1.37 16.09 -12.95
C VAL A 550 0.53 16.94 -12.01
N GLU A 551 0.22 18.16 -12.44
CA GLU A 551 -0.67 19.03 -11.69
C GLU A 551 -2.13 18.55 -11.77
N ALA A 552 -2.87 18.74 -10.69
CA ALA A 552 -4.19 18.17 -10.46
C ALA A 552 -5.27 18.67 -11.42
N GLY A 553 -5.08 19.83 -12.06
CA GLY A 553 -6.00 20.40 -13.05
C GLY A 553 -5.88 19.80 -14.44
N MET A 554 -4.88 18.95 -14.72
CA MET A 554 -4.70 18.31 -16.03
C MET A 554 -5.92 17.42 -16.37
N PRO A 555 -6.62 17.66 -17.50
CA PRO A 555 -7.65 16.75 -18.00
C PRO A 555 -7.06 15.38 -18.32
N PHE A 556 -7.80 14.31 -18.01
CA PHE A 556 -7.34 12.95 -18.25
C PHE A 556 -7.04 12.68 -19.73
N GLU A 557 -7.81 13.25 -20.66
CA GLU A 557 -7.58 13.04 -22.09
C GLU A 557 -6.25 13.61 -22.58
N ASP A 558 -5.87 14.80 -22.11
CA ASP A 558 -4.59 15.45 -22.45
C ASP A 558 -3.42 14.64 -21.89
N PHE A 559 -3.57 14.20 -20.63
CA PHE A 559 -2.62 13.30 -19.96
C PHE A 559 -2.44 11.98 -20.73
N ALA A 560 -3.55 11.34 -21.10
CA ALA A 560 -3.53 10.07 -21.80
C ALA A 560 -3.01 10.20 -23.24
N ALA A 561 -3.19 11.35 -23.89
CA ALA A 561 -2.57 11.65 -25.18
C ALA A 561 -1.04 11.77 -25.04
N PHE A 562 -0.56 12.53 -24.06
CA PHE A 562 0.88 12.68 -23.79
C PHE A 562 1.58 11.33 -23.55
N LEU A 563 0.97 10.45 -22.74
CA LEU A 563 1.56 9.13 -22.46
C LEU A 563 1.65 8.25 -23.71
N ARG A 564 0.68 8.36 -24.61
CA ARG A 564 0.63 7.59 -25.87
C ARG A 564 1.78 7.95 -26.80
N ASP A 565 2.14 9.23 -26.88
CA ASP A 565 3.29 9.68 -27.67
C ASP A 565 4.61 9.06 -27.18
N HIS A 566 4.64 8.66 -25.90
CA HIS A 566 5.77 7.97 -25.28
C HIS A 566 5.60 6.44 -25.20
N ARG A 567 4.48 5.91 -25.74
CA ARG A 567 4.08 4.50 -25.68
C ARG A 567 4.05 3.96 -24.24
N LEU A 568 3.57 4.79 -23.33
CA LEU A 568 3.25 4.44 -21.95
C LEU A 568 1.74 4.60 -21.74
N MET A 569 1.24 4.06 -20.64
CA MET A 569 -0.14 4.25 -20.23
C MET A 569 -0.27 4.35 -18.71
N PHE A 570 -1.32 5.04 -18.29
CA PHE A 570 -1.83 5.03 -16.93
C PHE A 570 -3.10 4.18 -16.91
N PRO A 571 -3.10 3.02 -16.24
CA PRO A 571 -4.19 2.07 -16.38
C PRO A 571 -5.54 2.51 -15.83
N PRO A 572 -5.65 3.30 -14.74
CA PRO A 572 -6.95 3.76 -14.27
C PRO A 572 -7.65 4.72 -15.26
N VAL A 573 -8.52 4.16 -16.10
CA VAL A 573 -9.27 4.92 -17.10
C VAL A 573 -10.62 5.39 -16.50
N PRO A 574 -10.83 6.70 -16.28
CA PRO A 574 -12.03 7.23 -15.67
C PRO A 574 -13.27 6.99 -16.55
N LEU A 575 -14.45 7.12 -15.93
CA LEU A 575 -15.73 7.05 -16.65
C LEU A 575 -15.95 8.26 -17.56
N HIS A 576 -15.34 9.41 -17.25
CA HIS A 576 -15.44 10.66 -17.99
C HIS A 576 -14.05 11.14 -18.43
N SER A 577 -13.82 11.29 -19.73
CA SER A 577 -12.49 11.67 -20.26
C SER A 577 -12.09 13.13 -19.96
N GLN A 578 -13.07 13.99 -19.69
CA GLN A 578 -12.89 15.40 -19.33
C GLN A 578 -12.60 15.60 -17.84
N GLN A 579 -12.66 14.54 -17.02
CA GLN A 579 -12.34 14.62 -15.60
C GLN A 579 -10.86 15.00 -15.42
N THR A 580 -10.57 15.94 -14.52
CA THR A 580 -9.19 16.25 -14.16
C THR A 580 -8.59 15.15 -13.30
N LEU A 581 -7.27 15.00 -13.31
CA LEU A 581 -6.59 14.00 -12.48
C LEU A 581 -6.81 14.24 -10.98
N GLY A 582 -6.90 15.50 -10.56
CA GLY A 582 -7.27 15.90 -9.20
C GLY A 582 -8.66 15.42 -8.80
N ALA A 583 -9.65 15.59 -9.68
CA ALA A 583 -11.00 15.09 -9.44
C ALA A 583 -11.03 13.55 -9.40
N LEU A 584 -10.30 12.87 -10.28
CA LEU A 584 -10.18 11.41 -10.26
C LEU A 584 -9.68 10.89 -8.91
N VAL A 585 -8.64 11.51 -8.34
CA VAL A 585 -8.11 11.15 -7.02
C VAL A 585 -9.06 11.54 -5.89
N ALA A 586 -9.53 12.79 -5.88
CA ALA A 586 -10.38 13.32 -4.80
C ALA A 586 -11.73 12.61 -4.71
N GLU A 587 -12.28 12.13 -5.82
CA GLU A 587 -13.53 11.35 -5.83
C GLU A 587 -13.32 9.86 -5.53
N GLY A 588 -12.16 9.30 -5.89
CA GLY A 588 -11.81 7.90 -5.60
C GLY A 588 -12.74 6.88 -6.26
N LEU A 589 -13.44 7.26 -7.34
CA LEU A 589 -14.43 6.39 -7.98
C LEU A 589 -13.80 5.20 -8.72
N PRO A 590 -14.53 4.08 -8.85
CA PRO A 590 -14.11 2.98 -9.70
C PRO A 590 -13.89 3.40 -11.16
N HIS A 591 -12.88 2.82 -11.79
CA HIS A 591 -12.49 3.10 -13.17
C HIS A 591 -12.70 1.90 -14.10
N LEU A 592 -12.74 2.14 -15.43
CA LEU A 592 -13.11 1.17 -16.46
C LEU A 592 -12.26 -0.10 -16.53
N THR A 593 -11.09 -0.06 -15.92
CA THR A 593 -10.03 -1.06 -16.01
C THR A 593 -9.67 -1.65 -14.64
N GLN A 594 -10.47 -1.36 -13.60
CA GLN A 594 -10.21 -1.73 -12.22
C GLN A 594 -10.18 -3.25 -12.00
N PHE A 595 -10.89 -4.01 -12.82
CA PHE A 595 -10.96 -5.47 -12.68
C PHE A 595 -9.58 -6.13 -12.87
N GLY A 596 -8.85 -5.75 -13.93
CA GLY A 596 -7.50 -6.25 -14.18
C GLY A 596 -6.43 -5.54 -13.36
N TYR A 597 -6.45 -4.20 -13.36
CA TYR A 597 -5.36 -3.39 -12.77
C TYR A 597 -5.50 -3.08 -11.29
N GLY A 598 -6.62 -3.46 -10.67
CA GLY A 598 -6.93 -3.06 -9.30
C GLY A 598 -7.36 -1.60 -9.19
N PRO A 599 -7.65 -1.13 -7.96
CA PRO A 599 -8.19 0.20 -7.70
C PRO A 599 -7.17 1.33 -7.95
N LEU A 600 -7.68 2.56 -8.09
CA LEU A 600 -6.89 3.78 -8.33
C LEU A 600 -5.73 3.93 -7.35
N LYS A 601 -5.94 3.58 -6.07
CA LYS A 601 -4.93 3.66 -5.01
C LYS A 601 -3.62 2.94 -5.31
N ASN A 602 -3.64 1.93 -6.18
CA ASN A 602 -2.45 1.17 -6.57
C ASN A 602 -1.52 1.94 -7.53
N TRP A 603 -2.00 3.06 -8.06
CA TRP A 603 -1.32 3.82 -9.10
C TRP A 603 -0.89 5.21 -8.63
N ILE A 604 -1.25 5.60 -7.40
CA ILE A 604 -0.85 6.85 -6.75
C ILE A 604 0.35 6.57 -5.84
N LEU A 605 1.50 7.17 -6.17
CA LEU A 605 2.74 7.04 -5.40
C LEU A 605 2.95 8.20 -4.41
N GLY A 606 2.31 9.35 -4.68
CA GLY A 606 2.43 10.53 -3.85
C GLY A 606 1.51 11.66 -4.30
N VAL A 607 1.34 12.64 -3.42
CA VAL A 607 0.52 13.83 -3.63
C VAL A 607 1.20 15.05 -3.00
N GLU A 608 1.02 16.21 -3.63
CA GLU A 608 1.23 17.50 -2.99
C GLU A 608 -0.12 18.16 -2.73
N VAL A 609 -0.32 18.65 -1.52
CA VAL A 609 -1.59 19.19 -1.04
C VAL A 609 -1.35 20.53 -0.38
N VAL A 610 -2.24 21.49 -0.64
CA VAL A 610 -2.31 22.71 0.18
C VAL A 610 -3.47 22.57 1.15
N ASP A 611 -3.18 22.60 2.45
CA ASP A 611 -4.21 22.48 3.49
C ASP A 611 -4.97 23.79 3.72
N GLY A 612 -5.93 23.79 4.65
CA GLY A 612 -6.73 24.97 4.98
C GLY A 612 -5.94 26.15 5.55
N ARG A 613 -4.68 25.93 5.96
CA ARG A 613 -3.75 26.94 6.49
C ARG A 613 -2.86 27.55 5.40
N GLY A 614 -3.02 27.10 4.16
CA GLY A 614 -2.11 27.44 3.06
C GLY A 614 -0.72 26.80 3.18
N CYS A 615 -0.58 25.76 4.00
CA CYS A 615 0.66 24.98 4.12
C CYS A 615 0.75 23.97 2.98
N LEU A 616 1.90 23.91 2.31
CA LEU A 616 2.16 22.95 1.24
C LEU A 616 2.75 21.69 1.87
N LEU A 617 2.05 20.57 1.74
CA LEU A 617 2.41 19.28 2.30
C LEU A 617 2.69 18.31 1.15
N ARG A 618 3.75 17.50 1.29
CA ARG A 618 4.16 16.49 0.30
C ARG A 618 4.24 15.13 0.96
N PHE A 619 3.49 14.19 0.40
CA PHE A 619 3.51 12.81 0.87
C PHE A 619 3.79 11.86 -0.28
N GLY A 620 4.59 10.83 -0.02
CA GLY A 620 5.05 9.89 -1.03
C GLY A 620 6.25 10.39 -1.84
N ARG A 621 6.73 9.51 -2.73
CA ARG A 621 7.94 9.69 -3.55
C ARG A 621 7.78 8.91 -4.86
N LYS A 622 8.68 9.13 -5.82
CA LYS A 622 8.67 8.46 -7.14
C LYS A 622 9.23 7.03 -7.06
N ILE A 623 8.76 6.25 -6.10
CA ILE A 623 9.27 4.90 -5.80
C ILE A 623 8.11 3.96 -5.52
N MET A 624 8.26 2.67 -5.83
CA MET A 624 7.18 1.68 -5.70
C MET A 624 7.00 1.20 -4.26
N LYS A 625 8.10 1.13 -3.51
CA LYS A 625 8.15 0.69 -2.11
C LYS A 625 8.45 1.88 -1.21
N ASN A 626 7.50 2.21 -0.35
CA ASN A 626 7.66 3.27 0.64
C ASN A 626 6.73 2.99 1.82
N VAL A 627 7.31 2.81 3.01
CA VAL A 627 6.57 2.65 4.27
C VAL A 627 7.06 3.63 5.33
N ALA A 628 7.60 4.77 4.89
CA ALA A 628 8.09 5.80 5.80
C ALA A 628 6.92 6.59 6.39
N GLY A 629 6.66 6.41 7.69
CA GLY A 629 5.55 7.04 8.40
C GLY A 629 4.21 6.46 7.98
N LEU A 630 3.17 7.30 7.95
CA LEU A 630 1.83 6.89 7.49
C LEU A 630 1.70 7.06 5.97
N ASP A 631 0.95 6.17 5.31
CA ASP A 631 0.60 6.28 3.88
C ASP A 631 -0.48 7.36 3.66
N MET A 632 -0.07 8.61 3.89
CA MET A 632 -0.91 9.81 3.80
C MET A 632 -1.56 10.02 2.42
N PRO A 633 -0.98 9.64 1.26
CA PRO A 633 -1.70 9.69 -0.01
C PRO A 633 -3.08 9.01 0.02
N LYS A 634 -3.24 7.93 0.80
CA LYS A 634 -4.51 7.20 0.92
C LYS A 634 -5.60 8.00 1.62
N LEU A 635 -5.23 8.94 2.51
CA LEU A 635 -6.16 9.85 3.16
C LEU A 635 -6.83 10.81 2.17
N PHE A 636 -6.12 11.17 1.08
CA PHE A 636 -6.61 12.13 0.08
C PHE A 636 -7.46 11.48 -1.02
N ILE A 637 -7.31 10.17 -1.24
CA ILE A 637 -8.14 9.41 -2.20
C ILE A 637 -9.57 9.36 -1.68
N GLY A 638 -10.53 9.82 -2.49
CA GLY A 638 -11.95 9.86 -2.12
C GLY A 638 -12.28 10.86 -0.99
N SER A 639 -11.34 11.72 -0.62
CA SER A 639 -11.54 12.73 0.43
C SER A 639 -12.44 13.90 0.02
N LEU A 640 -12.72 14.06 -1.28
CA LEU A 640 -13.44 15.21 -1.84
C LEU A 640 -12.82 16.57 -1.46
N GLY A 641 -11.51 16.61 -1.16
CA GLY A 641 -10.80 17.82 -0.76
C GLY A 641 -10.97 18.23 0.71
N GLN A 642 -11.57 17.38 1.55
CA GLN A 642 -11.84 17.69 2.96
C GLN A 642 -10.60 17.93 3.82
N TYR A 643 -9.45 17.39 3.41
CA TYR A 643 -8.18 17.52 4.15
C TYR A 643 -7.20 18.49 3.47
N GLY A 644 -7.63 19.15 2.40
CA GLY A 644 -6.81 20.06 1.60
C GLY A 644 -7.01 19.87 0.09
N ILE A 645 -6.48 20.82 -0.66
CA ILE A 645 -6.57 20.85 -2.12
C ILE A 645 -5.37 20.13 -2.72
N ILE A 646 -5.62 19.03 -3.43
CA ILE A 646 -4.59 18.30 -4.19
C ILE A 646 -4.12 19.20 -5.34
N THR A 647 -2.82 19.49 -5.37
CA THR A 647 -2.19 20.36 -6.38
C THR A 647 -1.37 19.58 -7.39
N THR A 648 -0.70 18.52 -6.94
CA THR A 648 0.18 17.70 -7.75
C THR A 648 0.01 16.23 -7.37
N ILE A 649 0.13 15.32 -8.35
CA ILE A 649 0.00 13.88 -8.16
C ILE A 649 1.20 13.19 -8.80
N ILE A 650 1.80 12.24 -8.07
CA ILE A 650 2.83 11.35 -8.58
C ILE A 650 2.18 10.01 -8.94
N LEU A 651 2.26 9.63 -10.21
CA LEU A 651 1.59 8.47 -10.77
C LEU A 651 2.59 7.42 -11.24
N ARG A 652 2.28 6.15 -10.95
CA ARG A 652 2.94 4.99 -11.56
C ARG A 652 2.41 4.80 -12.99
N LEU A 653 3.32 4.49 -13.91
CA LEU A 653 3.01 4.17 -15.30
C LEU A 653 3.34 2.70 -15.61
N GLN A 654 2.88 2.25 -16.75
CA GLN A 654 3.32 1.00 -17.36
C GLN A 654 3.49 1.17 -18.87
N PRO A 655 4.20 0.25 -19.55
CA PRO A 655 4.25 0.21 -21.00
C PRO A 655 2.85 0.17 -21.62
N GLU A 656 2.64 0.89 -22.73
CA GLU A 656 1.40 0.78 -23.51
C GLU A 656 1.24 -0.64 -24.04
N ILE A 657 0.00 -1.14 -24.00
CA ILE A 657 -0.31 -2.49 -24.45
C ILE A 657 -0.82 -2.45 -25.90
N PRO A 658 -0.29 -3.30 -26.79
CA PRO A 658 -0.71 -3.33 -28.17
C PRO A 658 -2.10 -3.95 -28.33
N THR A 659 -3.00 -3.23 -29.01
CA THR A 659 -4.28 -3.73 -29.55
C THR A 659 -5.19 -4.45 -28.54
N PRO A 660 -5.81 -3.72 -27.60
CA PRO A 660 -6.86 -4.30 -26.77
C PRO A 660 -8.02 -4.80 -27.63
N ARG A 661 -8.71 -5.85 -27.17
CA ARG A 661 -9.93 -6.36 -27.82
C ARG A 661 -11.13 -6.16 -26.92
N VAL A 662 -12.26 -5.80 -27.54
CA VAL A 662 -13.52 -5.62 -26.84
C VAL A 662 -14.57 -6.54 -27.42
N TYR A 663 -15.21 -7.28 -26.53
CA TYR A 663 -16.30 -8.18 -26.85
C TYR A 663 -17.58 -7.67 -26.21
N THR A 664 -18.66 -7.62 -27.00
CA THR A 664 -19.99 -7.27 -26.52
C THR A 664 -20.89 -8.50 -26.63
N LEU A 665 -21.50 -8.90 -25.51
CA LEU A 665 -22.43 -10.03 -25.41
C LEU A 665 -23.85 -9.50 -25.20
N GLU A 666 -24.86 -10.08 -25.85
CA GLU A 666 -26.27 -9.72 -25.64
C GLU A 666 -26.87 -10.54 -24.47
N ARG A 667 -27.47 -9.89 -23.46
CA ARG A 667 -28.04 -10.57 -22.28
C ARG A 667 -29.20 -11.52 -22.62
N GLY A 668 -29.91 -11.30 -23.72
CA GLY A 668 -30.95 -12.22 -24.21
C GLY A 668 -30.43 -13.66 -24.45
N ALA A 669 -29.12 -13.81 -24.70
CA ALA A 669 -28.46 -15.11 -24.87
C ALA A 669 -28.09 -15.80 -23.55
N LEU A 670 -28.12 -15.08 -22.40
CA LEU A 670 -27.77 -15.59 -21.06
C LEU A 670 -29.01 -16.01 -20.25
N THR A 671 -30.09 -16.42 -20.91
CA THR A 671 -31.32 -16.86 -20.21
C THR A 671 -31.05 -18.11 -19.37
N GLY A 672 -30.85 -17.93 -18.07
CA GLY A 672 -30.66 -19.00 -17.08
C GLY A 672 -29.27 -19.06 -16.43
N THR A 673 -28.29 -18.30 -16.91
CA THR A 673 -26.96 -18.19 -16.30
C THR A 673 -26.96 -17.09 -15.24
N LYS A 674 -26.67 -17.45 -13.99
CA LYS A 674 -26.44 -16.43 -12.95
C LYS A 674 -25.16 -15.69 -13.34
N ASP A 675 -25.12 -14.37 -13.26
CA ASP A 675 -23.94 -13.54 -13.60
C ASP A 675 -22.63 -14.03 -12.93
N GLN A 676 -22.76 -14.74 -11.80
CA GLN A 676 -21.71 -15.47 -11.09
C GLN A 676 -21.00 -16.56 -11.92
N ASP A 677 -21.75 -17.34 -12.71
CA ASP A 677 -21.17 -18.40 -13.56
C ASP A 677 -20.27 -17.82 -14.65
N LEU A 678 -20.64 -16.64 -15.18
CA LEU A 678 -19.85 -15.93 -16.17
C LEU A 678 -18.53 -15.45 -15.55
N VAL A 679 -18.58 -14.76 -14.41
CA VAL A 679 -17.35 -14.27 -13.74
C VAL A 679 -16.42 -15.43 -13.35
N ARG A 680 -16.99 -16.51 -12.81
CA ARG A 680 -16.24 -17.72 -12.46
C ARG A 680 -15.57 -18.33 -13.68
N LYS A 681 -16.29 -18.48 -14.79
CA LYS A 681 -15.74 -19.02 -16.04
C LYS A 681 -14.77 -18.06 -16.74
N LEU A 682 -14.87 -16.75 -16.53
CA LEU A 682 -13.89 -15.77 -17.01
C LEU A 682 -12.65 -15.67 -16.10
N SER A 683 -12.64 -16.31 -14.93
CA SER A 683 -11.48 -16.27 -14.04
C SER A 683 -10.18 -16.87 -14.61
N PRO A 684 -10.18 -17.89 -15.48
CA PRO A 684 -8.98 -18.34 -16.20
C PRO A 684 -8.39 -17.27 -17.13
N LEU A 685 -9.23 -16.39 -17.68
CA LEU A 685 -8.84 -15.29 -18.57
C LEU A 685 -8.37 -14.04 -17.80
N ALA A 686 -8.50 -14.07 -16.48
CA ALA A 686 -8.38 -12.91 -15.62
C ALA A 686 -7.12 -12.06 -15.76
N PRO A 687 -5.91 -12.61 -15.99
CA PRO A 687 -4.73 -11.79 -16.21
C PRO A 687 -4.88 -10.91 -17.45
N GLY A 688 -5.63 -11.38 -18.45
CA GLY A 688 -5.95 -10.69 -19.70
C GLY A 688 -7.17 -9.79 -19.65
N VAL A 689 -8.18 -10.13 -18.85
CA VAL A 689 -9.41 -9.32 -18.71
C VAL A 689 -9.13 -8.08 -17.86
N GLN A 690 -9.16 -6.91 -18.49
CA GLN A 690 -8.95 -5.62 -17.82
C GLN A 690 -10.23 -5.00 -17.27
N GLY A 691 -11.35 -5.29 -17.90
CA GLY A 691 -12.65 -4.74 -17.55
C GLY A 691 -13.77 -5.69 -17.92
N LEU A 692 -14.78 -5.76 -17.06
CA LEU A 692 -16.02 -6.47 -17.29
C LEU A 692 -17.16 -5.53 -16.86
N TRP A 693 -18.02 -5.16 -17.81
CA TRP A 693 -19.04 -4.14 -17.59
C TRP A 693 -20.37 -4.60 -18.15
N MET A 694 -21.48 -4.06 -17.63
CA MET A 694 -22.79 -4.25 -18.22
C MET A 694 -23.46 -2.90 -18.52
N PHE A 695 -23.95 -2.76 -19.75
CA PHE A 695 -24.59 -1.54 -20.25
C PHE A 695 -25.87 -1.92 -20.99
N SER A 696 -27.04 -1.45 -20.54
CA SER A 696 -28.32 -1.62 -21.25
C SER A 696 -28.61 -3.07 -21.71
N GLY A 697 -28.25 -4.07 -20.91
CA GLY A 697 -28.43 -5.48 -21.25
C GLY A 697 -27.36 -6.08 -22.17
N GLN A 698 -26.22 -5.42 -22.34
CA GLN A 698 -25.04 -5.98 -22.98
C GLN A 698 -23.91 -6.13 -21.96
N ILE A 699 -23.11 -7.19 -22.07
CA ILE A 699 -21.88 -7.37 -21.28
C ILE A 699 -20.69 -7.03 -22.16
N VAL A 700 -19.80 -6.18 -21.66
CA VAL A 700 -18.60 -5.72 -22.35
C VAL A 700 -17.37 -6.28 -21.64
N ILE A 701 -16.57 -7.06 -22.36
CA ILE A 701 -15.32 -7.64 -21.87
C ILE A 701 -14.15 -6.94 -22.56
N PHE A 702 -13.22 -6.42 -21.77
CA PHE A 702 -11.98 -5.80 -22.24
C PHE A 702 -10.82 -6.76 -22.03
N LEU A 703 -10.19 -7.20 -23.11
CA LEU A 703 -8.93 -7.94 -23.06
C LEU A 703 -7.76 -6.99 -23.30
N ASP A 704 -6.66 -7.16 -22.57
CA ASP A 704 -5.46 -6.33 -22.75
C ASP A 704 -4.74 -6.62 -24.07
N GLY A 705 -4.82 -7.83 -24.61
CA GLY A 705 -4.12 -8.25 -25.81
C GLY A 705 -2.72 -8.86 -25.58
N ARG A 706 -2.25 -8.97 -24.33
CA ARG A 706 -0.99 -9.66 -23.99
C ARG A 706 -1.24 -11.16 -24.02
N ASP A 707 -0.79 -11.83 -25.08
CA ASP A 707 -1.16 -13.23 -25.38
C ASP A 707 -2.62 -13.36 -25.88
N LEU A 708 -3.01 -12.44 -26.78
CA LEU A 708 -4.38 -12.37 -27.31
C LEU A 708 -4.87 -13.70 -27.88
N ALA A 709 -4.02 -14.47 -28.57
CA ALA A 709 -4.43 -15.76 -29.13
C ALA A 709 -4.89 -16.74 -28.04
N THR A 710 -4.15 -16.83 -26.94
CA THR A 710 -4.52 -17.65 -25.78
C THR A 710 -5.78 -17.14 -25.11
N GLN A 711 -5.86 -15.82 -24.90
CA GLN A 711 -7.03 -15.19 -24.29
C GLN A 711 -8.30 -15.36 -25.14
N GLU A 712 -8.20 -15.20 -26.46
CA GLU A 712 -9.32 -15.41 -27.38
C GLU A 712 -9.76 -16.86 -27.40
N SER A 713 -8.82 -17.81 -27.44
CA SER A 713 -9.14 -19.24 -27.40
C SER A 713 -9.87 -19.61 -26.11
N GLN A 714 -9.37 -19.16 -24.96
CA GLN A 714 -10.00 -19.38 -23.66
C GLN A 714 -11.38 -18.70 -23.58
N LEU A 715 -11.53 -17.48 -24.11
CA LEU A 715 -12.80 -16.76 -24.14
C LEU A 715 -13.82 -17.49 -25.01
N GLN A 716 -13.40 -17.98 -26.18
CA GLN A 716 -14.26 -18.78 -27.05
C GLN A 716 -14.77 -20.04 -26.36
N THR A 717 -13.91 -20.76 -25.61
CA THR A 717 -14.34 -21.91 -24.81
C THR A 717 -15.39 -21.51 -23.77
N VAL A 718 -15.16 -20.42 -23.04
CA VAL A 718 -16.12 -19.91 -22.05
C VAL A 718 -17.45 -19.53 -22.69
N LEU A 719 -17.42 -18.84 -23.83
CA LEU A 719 -18.62 -18.39 -24.54
C LEU A 719 -19.40 -19.57 -25.15
N GLN A 720 -18.71 -20.59 -25.65
CA GLN A 720 -19.32 -21.85 -26.10
C GLN A 720 -20.02 -22.58 -24.95
N ASP A 721 -19.35 -22.70 -23.80
CA ASP A 721 -19.91 -23.32 -22.59
C ASP A 721 -21.11 -22.55 -22.01
N LEU A 722 -21.27 -21.28 -22.37
CA LEU A 722 -22.38 -20.42 -21.94
C LEU A 722 -23.47 -20.30 -23.01
N ASN A 723 -23.30 -20.93 -24.18
CA ASN A 723 -24.22 -20.86 -25.32
C ASN A 723 -24.60 -19.42 -25.73
N CYS A 724 -23.63 -18.50 -25.68
CA CYS A 724 -23.84 -17.07 -25.92
C CYS A 724 -23.46 -16.64 -27.34
N SER A 725 -24.28 -15.79 -27.96
CA SER A 725 -23.88 -15.03 -29.14
C SER A 725 -23.09 -13.79 -28.73
N TYR A 726 -22.07 -13.43 -29.49
CA TYR A 726 -21.20 -12.30 -29.21
C TYR A 726 -20.83 -11.53 -30.47
N GLN A 727 -20.59 -10.23 -30.31
CA GLN A 727 -20.00 -9.37 -31.34
C GLN A 727 -18.58 -9.01 -30.92
N THR A 728 -17.66 -9.15 -31.86
CA THR A 728 -16.27 -8.72 -31.67
C THR A 728 -16.10 -7.36 -32.29
N HIS A 729 -15.51 -6.43 -31.53
CA HIS A 729 -15.13 -5.13 -32.04
C HIS A 729 -13.61 -5.02 -31.96
N GLU A 730 -12.97 -4.70 -33.08
CA GLU A 730 -11.58 -4.26 -33.04
C GLU A 730 -11.55 -2.86 -32.40
N ALA A 731 -11.00 -2.76 -31.20
CA ALA A 731 -10.85 -1.49 -30.52
C ALA A 731 -9.52 -0.83 -30.90
N ALA A 732 -9.56 0.46 -31.21
CA ALA A 732 -8.39 1.33 -31.09
C ALA A 732 -7.91 1.32 -29.60
N PRO A 733 -6.66 1.73 -29.29
CA PRO A 733 -6.13 1.72 -27.91
C PRO A 733 -7.15 2.27 -26.93
N VAL A 734 -7.28 1.69 -25.72
CA VAL A 734 -8.36 1.89 -24.73
C VAL A 734 -8.85 3.35 -24.60
N ILE A 735 -7.95 4.32 -24.76
CA ILE A 735 -8.20 5.78 -24.69
C ILE A 735 -9.04 6.33 -25.87
N ALA A 736 -8.97 5.73 -27.06
CA ALA A 736 -9.77 6.12 -28.21
C ALA A 736 -11.23 5.64 -28.10
N MET A 737 -11.48 4.57 -27.33
CA MET A 737 -12.82 4.02 -27.14
C MET A 737 -13.66 4.78 -26.10
N THR A 738 -13.01 5.41 -25.12
CA THR A 738 -13.68 6.24 -24.11
C THR A 738 -14.38 7.47 -24.71
N GLN A 739 -13.91 8.01 -25.83
CA GLN A 739 -14.51 9.20 -26.45
C GLN A 739 -15.79 8.91 -27.25
N SER A 740 -15.94 7.74 -27.87
CA SER A 740 -17.04 7.48 -28.82
C SER A 740 -18.00 6.37 -28.40
N PHE A 741 -17.48 5.20 -28.02
CA PHE A 741 -18.32 4.02 -27.83
C PHE A 741 -18.87 3.93 -26.42
N LEU A 742 -18.01 4.02 -25.40
CA LEU A 742 -18.43 3.94 -24.00
C LEU A 742 -19.08 5.23 -23.54
N SER A 743 -18.57 6.41 -23.94
CA SER A 743 -19.28 7.68 -23.73
C SER A 743 -20.65 7.66 -24.43
N GLY A 744 -20.76 7.15 -25.65
CA GLY A 744 -22.06 7.03 -26.35
C GLY A 744 -23.01 5.98 -25.76
N LEU A 745 -22.52 4.84 -25.27
CA LEU A 745 -23.33 3.84 -24.54
C LEU A 745 -23.71 4.35 -23.16
N TYR A 746 -22.78 4.99 -22.45
CA TYR A 746 -23.00 5.60 -21.15
C TYR A 746 -23.99 6.75 -21.26
N HIS A 747 -23.80 7.73 -22.16
CA HIS A 747 -24.77 8.81 -22.38
C HIS A 747 -26.13 8.28 -22.81
N ARG A 748 -26.20 7.32 -23.74
CA ARG A 748 -27.50 6.69 -24.09
C ARG A 748 -28.12 5.94 -22.93
N ALA A 749 -27.34 5.30 -22.06
CA ALA A 749 -27.84 4.59 -20.89
C ALA A 749 -28.14 5.54 -19.71
N TYR A 750 -27.46 6.67 -19.61
CA TYR A 750 -27.62 7.74 -18.62
C TYR A 750 -28.85 8.58 -18.95
N ASP A 751 -29.00 8.99 -20.21
CA ASP A 751 -30.18 9.71 -20.72
C ASP A 751 -31.45 8.84 -20.67
N ASN A 752 -31.31 7.50 -20.76
CA ASN A 752 -32.43 6.56 -20.71
C ASN A 752 -32.59 5.83 -19.37
N ASN A 753 -31.83 6.15 -18.30
CA ASN A 753 -31.94 5.50 -16.98
C ASN A 753 -31.76 3.95 -17.00
N GLN A 754 -30.83 3.43 -17.80
CA GLN A 754 -30.68 1.98 -18.08
C GLN A 754 -29.27 1.40 -17.90
N ALA A 755 -28.30 2.16 -17.38
CA ALA A 755 -26.98 1.59 -17.09
C ALA A 755 -27.11 0.57 -15.95
N ILE A 756 -26.38 -0.58 -16.06
CA ILE A 756 -26.02 -1.80 -15.26
C ILE A 756 -24.57 -2.02 -14.74
N ILE A 757 -23.90 -1.23 -13.89
CA ILE A 757 -22.49 -1.54 -13.51
C ILE A 757 -22.42 -2.81 -12.64
N LEU A 758 -21.96 -3.91 -13.23
CA LEU A 758 -21.56 -5.13 -12.52
C LEU A 758 -20.14 -4.96 -11.97
N GLY A 759 -20.02 -4.63 -10.69
CA GLY A 759 -18.90 -5.15 -9.89
C GLY A 759 -19.35 -6.48 -9.27
N CYS A 760 -18.46 -7.46 -9.22
CA CYS A 760 -18.82 -8.83 -8.83
C CYS A 760 -19.38 -8.92 -7.40
N GLY A 761 -20.40 -9.78 -7.24
CA GLY A 761 -21.32 -9.84 -6.11
C GLY A 761 -21.20 -11.04 -5.15
N GLN A 762 -22.16 -11.06 -4.23
CA GLN A 762 -22.29 -11.85 -2.99
C GLN A 762 -22.44 -13.39 -3.09
N ALA A 763 -22.08 -14.05 -1.98
CA ALA A 763 -22.68 -15.30 -1.49
C ALA A 763 -23.65 -15.03 -0.32
N GLU A 764 -24.60 -15.95 -0.08
CA GLU A 764 -25.61 -15.88 0.99
C GLU A 764 -25.01 -15.50 2.36
N GLY A 765 -25.52 -14.42 2.98
CA GLY A 765 -25.24 -14.07 4.37
C GLY A 765 -24.47 -12.78 4.65
N VAL A 766 -23.81 -12.13 3.67
CA VAL A 766 -23.15 -10.81 3.86
C VAL A 766 -23.30 -9.95 2.60
N ARG A 767 -24.05 -8.84 2.71
CA ARG A 767 -24.50 -7.96 1.61
C ARG A 767 -23.44 -6.99 1.07
N ASP A 768 -22.70 -7.40 0.04
CA ASP A 768 -22.00 -6.50 -0.91
C ASP A 768 -23.02 -5.80 -1.83
N PRO A 769 -23.00 -4.47 -1.99
CA PRO A 769 -23.61 -3.82 -3.14
C PRO A 769 -22.56 -3.23 -4.09
N TYR A 770 -22.74 -3.50 -5.38
CA TYR A 770 -22.40 -2.61 -6.48
C TYR A 770 -23.71 -2.21 -7.16
N TYR A 771 -24.15 -0.94 -7.11
CA TYR A 771 -25.24 -0.42 -7.96
C TYR A 771 -25.10 1.11 -8.19
N LEU A 772 -24.53 1.52 -9.32
CA LEU A 772 -25.26 2.12 -10.45
C LEU A 772 -26.52 2.99 -10.23
N GLN A 773 -26.51 4.15 -10.90
CA GLN A 773 -27.49 5.23 -10.84
C GLN A 773 -28.82 4.94 -11.57
N LEU A 774 -29.95 5.25 -10.90
CA LEU A 774 -31.29 5.42 -11.46
C LEU A 774 -31.84 6.77 -10.95
N ASP A 775 -32.39 7.59 -11.85
CA ASP A 775 -33.18 8.81 -11.56
C ASP A 775 -32.43 10.01 -10.98
N GLY A 776 -31.21 10.30 -11.46
CA GLY A 776 -30.52 11.54 -11.08
C GLY A 776 -30.14 11.65 -9.60
N SER A 777 -30.25 10.56 -8.84
CA SER A 777 -29.86 10.45 -7.42
C SER A 777 -28.82 9.34 -7.28
N LEU A 778 -27.76 9.60 -6.51
CA LEU A 778 -26.74 8.60 -6.16
C LEU A 778 -27.35 7.60 -5.16
N TRP A 779 -27.48 6.32 -5.54
CA TRP A 779 -28.01 5.30 -4.63
C TRP A 779 -26.88 4.47 -4.02
N ILE A 780 -26.91 4.35 -2.71
CA ILE A 780 -26.17 3.36 -1.93
C ILE A 780 -27.23 2.49 -1.24
N ALA A 781 -27.15 1.16 -1.34
CA ALA A 781 -27.78 0.29 -0.36
C ALA A 781 -26.71 -0.05 0.69
N PRO A 782 -26.96 0.10 2.00
CA PRO A 782 -28.08 -0.54 2.68
C PRO A 782 -29.03 0.46 3.32
N GLU A 783 -30.27 0.01 3.53
CA GLU A 783 -31.31 0.70 4.29
C GLU A 783 -30.77 1.32 5.59
N THR A 784 -30.68 2.64 5.64
CA THR A 784 -30.85 3.57 6.78
C THR A 784 -30.27 4.92 6.34
N ASN A 785 -30.98 6.04 6.28
CA ASN A 785 -31.99 6.53 7.21
C ASN A 785 -32.88 7.62 6.58
N GLN A 786 -34.14 7.63 7.02
CA GLN A 786 -35.06 8.78 7.14
C GLN A 786 -35.45 9.60 5.91
N ASN A 787 -36.22 8.99 5.00
CA ASN A 787 -37.47 9.61 4.50
C ASN A 787 -38.40 8.64 3.73
N LEU A 788 -38.31 7.33 3.96
CA LEU A 788 -39.25 6.37 3.37
C LEU A 788 -40.35 6.04 4.38
N LYS A 789 -41.54 6.59 4.14
CA LYS A 789 -42.78 6.23 4.85
C LYS A 789 -43.04 4.73 4.69
N ALA A 790 -43.15 4.06 5.83
CA ALA A 790 -43.55 2.68 6.09
C ALA A 790 -44.37 1.96 5.01
N PHE A 791 -43.90 0.77 4.62
CA PHE A 791 -44.77 -0.33 4.18
C PHE A 791 -45.01 -1.29 5.37
N PRO A 792 -46.24 -1.76 5.62
CA PRO A 792 -46.54 -2.65 6.75
C PRO A 792 -46.05 -4.08 6.42
N GLY A 793 -45.09 -4.61 7.18
CA GLY A 793 -44.80 -6.05 7.17
C GLY A 793 -43.37 -6.55 7.39
N SER A 794 -42.33 -5.71 7.55
CA SER A 794 -40.96 -6.22 7.73
C SER A 794 -40.67 -6.67 9.18
N ARG A 795 -40.25 -7.93 9.34
CA ARG A 795 -39.70 -8.49 10.59
C ARG A 795 -38.18 -8.57 10.51
N ARG A 796 -37.54 -8.19 11.62
CA ARG A 796 -36.09 -8.24 11.88
C ARG A 796 -35.66 -9.65 12.26
N LEU A 797 -34.67 -10.23 11.58
CA LEU A 797 -33.88 -11.38 12.05
C LEU A 797 -32.52 -11.46 11.32
N ASP A 798 -31.42 -11.35 12.08
CA ASP A 798 -30.53 -12.49 12.36
C ASP A 798 -29.90 -12.36 13.78
N GLN A 799 -29.41 -13.48 14.32
CA GLN A 799 -28.93 -13.65 15.70
C GLN A 799 -27.41 -13.48 15.84
N SER A 800 -26.71 -12.83 14.90
CA SER A 800 -25.25 -12.69 14.94
C SER A 800 -24.73 -11.38 15.53
N GLY A 801 -25.60 -10.39 15.79
CA GLY A 801 -25.21 -9.16 16.49
C GLY A 801 -24.33 -8.19 15.71
N TRP A 802 -24.15 -8.38 14.40
CA TRP A 802 -23.31 -7.50 13.57
C TRP A 802 -24.12 -6.44 12.81
N HIS A 803 -23.73 -5.18 12.98
CA HIS A 803 -24.25 -4.05 12.23
C HIS A 803 -23.38 -3.84 10.97
N ILE A 804 -23.97 -4.02 9.78
CA ILE A 804 -23.40 -3.55 8.51
C ILE A 804 -24.19 -2.29 8.15
N LEU A 805 -23.55 -1.13 8.34
CA LEU A 805 -24.12 0.19 8.07
C LEU A 805 -23.33 0.83 6.91
N GLY A 806 -23.97 1.73 6.16
CA GLY A 806 -23.44 2.33 4.93
C GLY A 806 -22.14 3.17 5.06
N PRO A 807 -21.80 3.99 4.06
CA PRO A 807 -20.45 4.54 3.81
C PRO A 807 -19.78 5.37 4.91
N GLU A 808 -20.46 5.64 6.02
CA GLU A 808 -19.93 6.39 7.15
C GLU A 808 -20.21 5.63 8.45
N ASP A 809 -19.30 4.71 8.77
CA ASP A 809 -19.16 4.24 10.15
C ASP A 809 -19.02 5.49 11.05
N PRO A 810 -19.87 5.68 12.07
CA PRO A 810 -19.90 6.92 12.85
C PRO A 810 -18.59 7.18 13.59
N HIS A 811 -17.81 6.14 13.88
CA HIS A 811 -16.49 6.27 14.49
C HIS A 811 -15.45 6.72 13.47
N LEU A 812 -15.49 6.19 12.24
CA LEU A 812 -14.65 6.71 11.14
C LEU A 812 -15.02 8.14 10.77
N ALA A 813 -16.31 8.49 10.78
CA ALA A 813 -16.75 9.88 10.60
C ALA A 813 -16.22 10.78 11.72
N ALA A 814 -16.31 10.33 12.98
CA ALA A 814 -15.75 11.07 14.10
C ALA A 814 -14.21 11.21 14.03
N ILE A 815 -13.51 10.18 13.55
CA ILE A 815 -12.06 10.24 13.26
C ILE A 815 -11.79 11.26 12.16
N ALA A 816 -12.53 11.19 11.05
CA ALA A 816 -12.42 12.14 9.94
C ALA A 816 -12.64 13.58 10.43
N GLU A 817 -13.65 13.84 11.26
CA GLU A 817 -13.87 15.16 11.86
C GLU A 817 -12.72 15.62 12.76
N ARG A 818 -12.13 14.72 13.57
CA ARG A 818 -10.93 15.04 14.37
C ARG A 818 -9.72 15.36 13.49
N ILE A 819 -9.55 14.65 12.38
CA ILE A 819 -8.50 14.92 11.39
C ILE A 819 -8.74 16.29 10.75
N LYS A 820 -9.97 16.56 10.27
CA LYS A 820 -10.34 17.84 9.67
C LYS A 820 -9.97 19.02 10.55
N HIS A 821 -10.29 18.95 11.85
CA HIS A 821 -9.96 20.00 12.82
C HIS A 821 -8.46 20.37 12.87
N TYR A 822 -7.57 19.47 12.48
CA TYR A 822 -6.14 19.76 12.39
C TYR A 822 -5.76 20.48 11.08
N PHE A 823 -6.36 20.06 9.97
CA PHE A 823 -6.15 20.66 8.64
C PHE A 823 -6.93 21.99 8.46
N ASP A 824 -7.69 22.39 9.49
CA ASP A 824 -8.63 23.48 9.47
C ASP A 824 -8.74 24.20 10.82
N PRO A 825 -8.23 25.44 10.95
CA PRO A 825 -8.48 26.21 12.16
C PRO A 825 -9.86 26.91 12.20
N ALA A 826 -10.71 26.89 11.14
CA ALA A 826 -11.97 27.64 11.20
C ALA A 826 -13.22 27.20 10.39
N LYS A 827 -13.22 26.25 9.44
CA LYS A 827 -14.37 25.56 8.76
C LYS A 827 -14.00 25.11 7.32
N ILE A 828 -13.46 23.91 7.13
CA ILE A 828 -13.62 23.14 5.88
C ILE A 828 -15.01 22.48 5.97
N LEU A 829 -16.05 23.31 5.83
CA LEU A 829 -17.44 22.88 5.72
C LEU A 829 -17.67 22.36 4.29
N THR A 830 -17.54 21.05 4.11
CA THR A 830 -18.44 20.36 3.19
C THR A 830 -19.68 20.01 3.99
N HIS A 831 -20.69 20.89 4.02
CA HIS A 831 -22.05 20.41 4.27
C HIS A 831 -22.36 19.42 3.13
N VAL A 832 -22.46 18.13 3.45
CA VAL A 832 -23.06 17.12 2.58
C VAL A 832 -24.40 16.76 3.23
N PRO A 833 -25.55 16.91 2.55
CA PRO A 833 -26.78 16.22 2.94
C PRO A 833 -26.64 14.71 2.78
#